data_AF-A0A1L7SZT1-F1
#
_entry.id   AF-A0A1L7SZT1-F1
#
_cell.length_a   1.000
_cell.length_b   1.000
_cell.length_c   1.000
_cell.angle_alpha   90.00
_cell.angle_beta   90.00
_cell.angle_gamma   90.00
#
_symmetry.space_group_name_H-M   'P 1'
#
loop_
_entity.id
_entity.type
_entity.pdbx_description
1 polymer ?
#
loop_
_entity_poly.entity_id
_entity_poly.type
_entity_poly.pdbx_seq_one_letter_code
_entity_poly.pdbx_strand_id
1 'polypeptide(L)'
;MWISISPASQIRQGLVLLFLSFFCVNLTVQQRDPISNFCRRWGHQSAVVDDKLYIGGGLVTYDGSSGTPQNFSNPYFIYHDLSNVASSGMPQPYANLSKNSTVPDVSGGIFWPDTINKKIYLFGGEFNGVAPWDFDLYAYDIINDEWDNMGVSRTDDVVGLSYGAGLSIPDRGEAYYYGGWMNNATDADWGDAPQIPTSYLLRYEMDTNSWSNDTGPDDIGRAEGVMVHIPAGDGGMLVYFGGIRAAEDGGWEGQPMDQIILYDVLSGKSYFQNATGDIPESRRRFCAGATWTKDQSSYNIYLYGGAGEELGSSGFDDIYILTLPTFTWIKMYPEGNGTGDYPHHSFTCNVVNEAQMLIHGGFFPLTNDCDVPDQWGLHDMSLGRQNKDKSPWMLYDPELTKYAVPTDIISVVGGNPSGGATKTAPAGGFDHQDLKALMTRTASAGSRTATRDVSGPTETGDHESGATLSTGAIAGIAAGGAVALIVVLVTCFCLIRKHRRRRERVGSQQPMTQSYDYHHPQHPSFASNQPSPSPWSPQSSNFTPSSPVGYAGPQLAQSHSGPPVELPSGHPEDSSYVSPRTEPVSAVEPKYDANGNLWVPQVSMMQIPDQGHSPGSPPYYDGTMVSNSSKNGPEYFPPGAPQELAAERRTSYVPGQPVHQTYYHP
;
A
#
# COMPACT_ATOMS: atom_id res chain seq x y z
N MET A 1 10.76 -64.92 17.89
CA MET A 1 9.71 -64.54 18.86
C MET A 1 8.91 -63.41 18.24
N TRP A 2 7.69 -63.68 17.74
CA TRP A 2 6.83 -62.66 17.11
C TRP A 2 5.72 -62.28 18.09
N ILE A 3 5.71 -61.04 18.57
CA ILE A 3 4.71 -60.56 19.52
C ILE A 3 3.48 -60.13 18.74
N SER A 4 2.40 -60.90 18.86
CA SER A 4 1.13 -60.61 18.19
C SER A 4 0.37 -59.54 18.98
N ILE A 5 0.46 -58.29 18.52
CA ILE A 5 -0.27 -57.16 19.10
C ILE A 5 -1.74 -57.25 18.65
N SER A 6 -2.67 -57.12 19.60
CA SER A 6 -4.10 -57.32 19.35
C SER A 6 -4.70 -56.17 18.51
N PRO A 7 -5.56 -56.43 17.49
CA PRO A 7 -6.11 -55.39 16.61
C PRO A 7 -6.81 -54.23 17.34
N ALA A 8 -7.33 -54.48 18.54
CA ALA A 8 -8.00 -53.47 19.37
C ALA A 8 -7.06 -52.35 19.89
N SER A 9 -5.75 -52.60 20.02
CA SER A 9 -4.82 -51.54 20.46
C SER A 9 -4.40 -50.62 19.33
N GLN A 10 -4.28 -51.13 18.10
CA GLN A 10 -3.95 -50.31 16.91
C GLN A 10 -5.05 -49.27 16.63
N ILE A 11 -6.32 -49.64 16.74
CA ILE A 11 -7.45 -48.71 16.55
C ILE A 11 -7.45 -47.61 17.62
N ARG A 12 -7.13 -47.94 18.88
CA ARG A 12 -6.99 -46.94 19.96
C ARG A 12 -5.78 -46.03 19.76
N GLN A 13 -4.64 -46.56 19.31
CA GLN A 13 -3.45 -45.76 19.01
C GLN A 13 -3.68 -44.83 17.81
N GLY A 14 -4.36 -45.31 16.76
CA GLY A 14 -4.76 -44.49 15.62
C GLY A 14 -5.69 -43.34 16.02
N LEU A 15 -6.72 -43.61 16.83
CA LEU A 15 -7.62 -42.56 17.34
C LEU A 15 -6.90 -41.54 18.24
N VAL A 16 -5.96 -41.97 19.08
CA VAL A 16 -5.17 -41.06 19.94
C VAL A 16 -4.21 -40.21 19.11
N LEU A 17 -3.55 -40.79 18.10
CA LEU A 17 -2.72 -40.05 17.15
C LEU A 17 -3.55 -39.07 16.31
N LEU A 18 -4.77 -39.45 15.91
CA LEU A 18 -5.65 -38.57 15.12
C LEU A 18 -6.21 -37.42 15.97
N PHE A 19 -6.54 -37.66 17.24
CA PHE A 19 -6.88 -36.60 18.20
C PHE A 19 -5.69 -35.71 18.51
N LEU A 20 -4.48 -36.26 18.67
CA LEU A 20 -3.26 -35.47 18.84
C LEU A 20 -2.94 -34.64 17.60
N SER A 21 -3.13 -35.15 16.38
CA SER A 21 -2.97 -34.34 15.17
C SER A 21 -4.02 -33.23 15.09
N PHE A 22 -5.29 -33.51 15.44
CA PHE A 22 -6.32 -32.45 15.50
C PHE A 22 -6.02 -31.41 16.59
N PHE A 23 -5.46 -31.80 17.74
CA PHE A 23 -5.03 -30.84 18.78
C PHE A 23 -3.77 -30.06 18.38
N CYS A 24 -2.79 -30.70 17.74
CA CYS A 24 -1.57 -30.02 17.27
C CYS A 24 -1.86 -29.04 16.12
N VAL A 25 -2.75 -29.39 15.18
CA VAL A 25 -3.18 -28.46 14.11
C VAL A 25 -3.85 -27.20 14.68
N ASN A 26 -4.61 -27.33 15.77
CA ASN A 26 -5.18 -26.18 16.50
C ASN A 26 -4.18 -25.42 17.40
N LEU A 27 -2.93 -25.91 17.56
CA LEU A 27 -1.92 -25.33 18.45
C LEU A 27 -0.67 -24.81 17.74
N THR A 28 -0.57 -24.93 16.41
CA THR A 28 0.62 -24.48 15.64
C THR A 28 0.32 -23.63 14.41
N VAL A 29 -0.91 -23.13 14.26
CA VAL A 29 -1.20 -22.02 13.36
C VAL A 29 -1.97 -20.98 14.16
N GLN A 30 -1.31 -19.87 14.50
CA GLN A 30 -2.06 -18.64 14.75
C GLN A 30 -2.70 -18.27 13.41
N GLN A 31 -4.01 -18.47 13.32
CA GLN A 31 -4.76 -18.26 12.09
C GLN A 31 -4.59 -16.80 11.70
N ARG A 32 -4.01 -16.53 10.53
CA ARG A 32 -3.76 -15.18 10.03
C ARG A 32 -5.04 -14.59 9.44
N ASP A 33 -6.07 -14.51 10.27
CA ASP A 33 -7.37 -13.99 9.86
C ASP A 33 -7.25 -12.48 9.60
N PRO A 34 -7.60 -11.98 8.40
CA PRO A 34 -7.38 -10.59 8.02
C PRO A 34 -8.25 -9.58 8.79
N ILE A 35 -9.23 -10.06 9.57
CA ILE A 35 -10.13 -9.25 10.38
C ILE A 35 -9.83 -9.46 11.87
N SER A 36 -9.85 -10.71 12.32
CA SER A 36 -9.77 -11.08 13.74
C SER A 36 -8.36 -10.96 14.32
N ASN A 37 -7.34 -11.01 13.47
CA ASN A 37 -5.93 -10.99 13.84
C ASN A 37 -5.19 -9.83 13.16
N PHE A 38 -5.90 -8.80 12.67
CA PHE A 38 -5.28 -7.61 12.08
C PHE A 38 -4.39 -6.91 13.11
N CYS A 39 -3.19 -6.49 12.69
CA CYS A 39 -2.34 -5.61 13.50
C CYS A 39 -1.95 -4.32 12.76
N ARG A 40 -1.38 -4.42 11.55
CA ARG A 40 -1.05 -3.27 10.69
C ARG A 40 -1.04 -3.67 9.22
N ARG A 41 -1.25 -2.72 8.31
CA ARG A 41 -1.07 -2.90 6.87
C ARG A 41 -0.52 -1.64 6.22
N TRP A 42 0.47 -1.74 5.32
CA TRP A 42 1.04 -0.58 4.61
C TRP A 42 1.48 -0.94 3.18
N GLY A 43 1.59 0.07 2.32
CA GLY A 43 1.87 -0.10 0.89
C GLY A 43 0.73 -0.80 0.13
N HIS A 44 -0.44 -0.91 0.73
CA HIS A 44 -1.62 -1.52 0.12
C HIS A 44 -2.30 -0.56 -0.86
N GLN A 45 -3.20 -1.09 -1.68
CA GLN A 45 -4.06 -0.33 -2.56
C GLN A 45 -5.46 -0.24 -1.96
N SER A 46 -6.17 0.85 -2.25
CA SER A 46 -7.57 1.02 -1.88
C SER A 46 -8.36 1.74 -2.95
N ALA A 47 -9.65 1.45 -3.06
CA ALA A 47 -10.58 2.20 -3.89
C ALA A 47 -12.00 2.14 -3.34
N VAL A 48 -12.79 3.18 -3.60
CA VAL A 48 -14.22 3.23 -3.23
C VAL A 48 -15.09 3.01 -4.46
N VAL A 49 -15.99 2.03 -4.39
CA VAL A 49 -17.05 1.80 -5.39
C VAL A 49 -18.32 1.37 -4.65
N ASP A 50 -19.47 1.99 -4.96
CA ASP A 50 -20.80 1.63 -4.45
C ASP A 50 -20.84 1.36 -2.93
N ASP A 51 -20.55 2.41 -2.16
CA ASP A 51 -20.52 2.40 -0.68
C ASP A 51 -19.65 1.31 -0.06
N LYS A 52 -18.60 0.88 -0.77
CA LYS A 52 -17.59 -0.06 -0.26
C LYS A 52 -16.18 0.48 -0.49
N LEU A 53 -15.38 0.47 0.58
CA LEU A 53 -13.95 0.71 0.53
C LEU A 53 -13.22 -0.64 0.36
N TYR A 54 -12.79 -0.94 -0.86
CA TYR A 54 -12.01 -2.13 -1.20
C TYR A 54 -10.54 -1.90 -0.85
N ILE A 55 -9.87 -2.91 -0.29
CA ILE A 55 -8.47 -2.84 0.13
C ILE A 55 -7.74 -4.16 -0.17
N GLY A 56 -6.59 -4.09 -0.83
CA GLY A 56 -5.79 -5.26 -1.20
C GLY A 56 -4.29 -4.98 -1.25
N GLY A 57 -3.49 -6.05 -1.29
CA GLY A 57 -2.03 -5.94 -1.38
C GLY A 57 -1.38 -5.30 -0.16
N GLY A 58 -0.15 -4.80 -0.38
CA GLY A 58 0.73 -4.27 0.65
C GLY A 58 1.38 -5.34 1.53
N LEU A 59 2.13 -4.86 2.52
CA LEU A 59 2.61 -5.68 3.63
C LEU A 59 1.61 -5.61 4.78
N VAL A 60 1.46 -6.73 5.50
CA VAL A 60 0.59 -6.88 6.65
C VAL A 60 1.35 -7.55 7.81
N THR A 61 1.05 -7.11 9.02
CA THR A 61 1.37 -7.85 10.24
C THR A 61 0.09 -8.29 10.91
N TYR A 62 0.15 -9.45 11.57
CA TYR A 62 -0.93 -9.98 12.38
C TYR A 62 -0.62 -9.76 13.85
N ASP A 63 -1.64 -9.75 14.69
CA ASP A 63 -1.44 -9.84 16.13
C ASP A 63 -0.64 -11.12 16.43
N GLY A 64 0.15 -11.12 17.49
CA GLY A 64 1.14 -12.16 17.72
C GLY A 64 1.37 -12.34 19.20
N SER A 65 1.21 -13.56 19.71
CA SER A 65 1.48 -13.83 21.12
C SER A 65 2.99 -13.73 21.41
N SER A 66 3.43 -12.54 21.83
CA SER A 66 4.78 -12.11 22.18
C SER A 66 5.83 -12.11 21.05
N GLY A 67 6.20 -10.92 20.57
CA GLY A 67 7.31 -10.67 19.65
C GLY A 67 7.11 -9.39 18.83
N THR A 68 8.13 -8.97 18.07
CA THR A 68 7.93 -8.00 16.98
C THR A 68 7.09 -8.68 15.89
N PRO A 69 5.96 -8.11 15.45
CA PRO A 69 5.14 -8.72 14.41
C PRO A 69 5.93 -8.89 13.10
N GLN A 70 5.88 -10.08 12.50
CA GLN A 70 6.58 -10.37 11.25
C GLN A 70 5.79 -9.83 10.05
N ASN A 71 6.50 -9.19 9.11
CA ASN A 71 5.92 -8.67 7.87
C ASN A 71 5.63 -9.82 6.89
N PHE A 72 4.45 -9.80 6.28
CA PHE A 72 4.06 -10.69 5.19
C PHE A 72 3.50 -9.87 4.03
N SER A 73 3.73 -10.31 2.79
CA SER A 73 2.92 -9.86 1.66
C SER A 73 1.46 -10.25 1.93
N ASN A 74 0.52 -9.35 1.71
CA ASN A 74 -0.88 -9.55 2.09
C ASN A 74 -1.68 -10.25 0.97
N PRO A 75 -2.08 -11.53 1.14
CA PRO A 75 -2.83 -12.25 0.12
C PRO A 75 -4.30 -11.82 0.05
N TYR A 76 -4.82 -11.21 1.12
CA TYR A 76 -6.25 -10.95 1.28
C TYR A 76 -6.69 -9.68 0.56
N PHE A 77 -7.83 -9.80 -0.13
CA PHE A 77 -8.62 -8.70 -0.64
C PHE A 77 -9.89 -8.60 0.20
N ILE A 78 -10.12 -7.42 0.77
CA ILE A 78 -11.23 -7.16 1.70
C ILE A 78 -12.01 -5.93 1.25
N TYR A 79 -13.20 -5.73 1.79
CA TYR A 79 -13.87 -4.43 1.73
C TYR A 79 -14.45 -4.05 3.09
N HIS A 80 -14.54 -2.75 3.35
CA HIS A 80 -15.40 -2.20 4.40
C HIS A 80 -16.73 -1.74 3.81
N ASP A 81 -17.84 -2.09 4.45
CA ASP A 81 -19.18 -1.58 4.10
C ASP A 81 -19.37 -0.18 4.70
N LEU A 82 -19.45 0.84 3.84
CA LEU A 82 -19.62 2.24 4.22
C LEU A 82 -21.09 2.61 4.49
N SER A 83 -22.04 1.74 4.14
CA SER A 83 -23.46 1.98 4.45
C SER A 83 -23.81 1.74 5.92
N ASN A 84 -22.94 1.05 6.68
CA ASN A 84 -23.18 0.65 8.07
C ASN A 84 -21.97 0.94 8.97
N VAL A 85 -22.24 1.30 10.23
CA VAL A 85 -21.21 1.56 11.25
C VAL A 85 -21.20 0.44 12.29
N ALA A 86 -20.03 -0.15 12.54
CA ALA A 86 -19.85 -1.17 13.58
C ALA A 86 -19.89 -0.55 14.99
N SER A 87 -19.92 -1.38 16.03
CA SER A 87 -19.90 -0.90 17.43
C SER A 87 -18.64 -0.10 17.82
N SER A 88 -17.58 -0.16 17.02
CA SER A 88 -16.36 0.63 17.16
C SER A 88 -16.44 2.04 16.56
N GLY A 89 -17.56 2.40 15.93
CA GLY A 89 -17.74 3.69 15.26
C GLY A 89 -17.17 3.76 13.84
N MET A 90 -16.68 2.64 13.30
CA MET A 90 -16.08 2.56 11.96
C MET A 90 -16.78 1.53 11.07
N PRO A 91 -16.71 1.66 9.74
CA PRO A 91 -17.18 0.68 8.76
C PRO A 91 -16.71 -0.76 9.02
N GLN A 92 -17.63 -1.73 8.95
CA GLN A 92 -17.34 -3.14 9.19
C GLN A 92 -16.58 -3.77 8.00
N PRO A 93 -15.41 -4.42 8.21
CA PRO A 93 -14.72 -5.17 7.16
C PRO A 93 -15.32 -6.56 6.93
N TYR A 94 -15.17 -7.02 5.69
CA TYR A 94 -15.52 -8.34 5.20
C TYR A 94 -14.39 -8.91 4.32
N ALA A 95 -14.06 -10.19 4.50
CA ALA A 95 -12.97 -10.90 3.83
C ALA A 95 -13.48 -12.13 3.06
N ASN A 96 -14.59 -11.93 2.33
CA ASN A 96 -15.30 -12.95 1.55
C ASN A 96 -15.26 -12.71 0.03
N LEU A 97 -14.40 -11.80 -0.45
CA LEU A 97 -14.17 -11.58 -1.87
C LEU A 97 -13.23 -12.64 -2.44
N SER A 98 -13.37 -12.93 -3.72
CA SER A 98 -12.44 -13.80 -4.42
C SER A 98 -11.10 -13.09 -4.65
N LYS A 99 -10.03 -13.79 -4.31
CA LYS A 99 -8.65 -13.54 -4.76
C LYS A 99 -7.89 -14.85 -4.62
N ASN A 100 -7.31 -15.33 -5.71
CA ASN A 100 -6.54 -16.57 -5.76
C ASN A 100 -5.05 -16.26 -5.98
N SER A 101 -4.22 -17.29 -6.06
CA SER A 101 -2.77 -17.14 -6.29
C SER A 101 -2.37 -16.79 -7.73
N THR A 102 -3.32 -16.48 -8.63
CA THR A 102 -3.01 -15.94 -9.97
C THR A 102 -3.11 -14.42 -10.03
N VAL A 103 -3.49 -13.77 -8.92
CA VAL A 103 -3.47 -12.31 -8.75
C VAL A 103 -2.29 -11.97 -7.83
N PRO A 104 -1.42 -11.00 -8.18
CA PRO A 104 -0.19 -10.76 -7.44
C PRO A 104 -0.41 -10.09 -6.07
N ASP A 105 0.54 -10.34 -5.15
CA ASP A 105 0.59 -9.75 -3.80
C ASP A 105 1.62 -8.60 -3.77
N VAL A 106 1.25 -7.43 -4.28
CA VAL A 106 2.14 -6.28 -4.51
C VAL A 106 1.99 -5.16 -3.49
N SER A 107 3.11 -4.48 -3.21
CA SER A 107 3.17 -3.23 -2.43
C SER A 107 3.36 -2.03 -3.35
N GLY A 108 2.77 -0.87 -3.04
CA GLY A 108 2.96 0.37 -3.82
C GLY A 108 2.35 0.38 -5.22
N GLY A 109 1.51 -0.60 -5.59
CA GLY A 109 0.63 -0.50 -6.76
C GLY A 109 -0.48 0.53 -6.55
N ILE A 110 -1.38 0.66 -7.53
CA ILE A 110 -2.57 1.52 -7.48
C ILE A 110 -3.82 0.73 -7.85
N PHE A 111 -4.94 1.04 -7.17
CA PHE A 111 -6.27 0.65 -7.63
C PHE A 111 -6.93 1.78 -8.41
N TRP A 112 -7.41 1.47 -9.60
CA TRP A 112 -8.24 2.37 -10.42
C TRP A 112 -9.69 1.88 -10.43
N PRO A 113 -10.59 2.51 -9.66
CA PRO A 113 -12.01 2.20 -9.75
C PRO A 113 -12.59 2.64 -11.10
N ASP A 114 -13.40 1.76 -11.70
CA ASP A 114 -14.38 2.10 -12.71
C ASP A 114 -15.77 1.97 -12.06
N THR A 115 -16.25 3.06 -11.48
CA THR A 115 -17.56 3.13 -10.81
C THR A 115 -18.73 2.99 -11.77
N ILE A 116 -18.50 3.09 -13.09
CA ILE A 116 -19.52 2.94 -14.14
C ILE A 116 -19.66 1.48 -14.53
N ASN A 117 -18.56 0.78 -14.86
CA ASN A 117 -18.60 -0.65 -15.22
C ASN A 117 -18.53 -1.60 -14.01
N LYS A 118 -18.37 -1.07 -12.79
CA LYS A 118 -18.21 -1.86 -11.55
C LYS A 118 -16.98 -2.77 -11.62
N LYS A 119 -15.83 -2.18 -11.94
CA LYS A 119 -14.52 -2.85 -11.91
C LYS A 119 -13.51 -2.08 -11.06
N ILE A 120 -12.47 -2.77 -10.59
CA ILE A 120 -11.29 -2.16 -9.97
C ILE A 120 -10.06 -2.74 -10.65
N TYR A 121 -9.30 -1.90 -11.37
CA TYR A 121 -8.05 -2.34 -11.99
C TYR A 121 -6.91 -2.23 -10.98
N LEU A 122 -6.02 -3.23 -10.94
CA LEU A 122 -4.76 -3.21 -10.20
C LEU A 122 -3.61 -2.94 -11.17
N PHE A 123 -2.93 -1.82 -10.98
CA PHE A 123 -1.75 -1.43 -11.73
C PHE A 123 -0.49 -1.44 -10.88
N GLY A 124 0.57 -2.06 -11.41
CA GLY A 124 1.92 -2.00 -10.87
C GLY A 124 2.07 -2.51 -9.43
N GLY A 125 3.10 -2.00 -8.77
CA GLY A 125 3.56 -2.41 -7.45
C GLY A 125 4.75 -3.37 -7.50
N GLU A 126 5.39 -3.53 -6.35
CA GLU A 126 6.60 -4.34 -6.15
C GLU A 126 6.31 -5.60 -5.31
N PHE A 127 7.08 -6.66 -5.59
CA PHE A 127 7.00 -7.94 -4.92
C PHE A 127 7.94 -8.01 -3.71
N ASN A 128 7.47 -8.58 -2.61
CA ASN A 128 8.26 -8.74 -1.39
C ASN A 128 8.68 -10.21 -1.17
N GLY A 129 9.99 -10.46 -1.17
CA GLY A 129 10.58 -11.76 -0.81
C GLY A 129 10.41 -12.88 -1.85
N VAL A 130 9.94 -12.55 -3.06
CA VAL A 130 9.78 -13.46 -4.20
C VAL A 130 10.33 -12.79 -5.47
N ALA A 131 10.63 -13.57 -6.51
CA ALA A 131 10.95 -13.00 -7.82
C ALA A 131 9.72 -12.25 -8.37
N PRO A 132 9.90 -11.04 -8.95
CA PRO A 132 8.82 -10.33 -9.62
C PRO A 132 8.20 -11.16 -10.76
N TRP A 133 6.93 -10.90 -11.05
CA TRP A 133 6.27 -11.44 -12.23
C TRP A 133 6.33 -10.39 -13.35
N ASP A 134 6.25 -10.84 -14.60
CA ASP A 134 6.00 -9.95 -15.74
C ASP A 134 4.73 -9.12 -15.47
N PHE A 135 4.77 -7.83 -15.83
CA PHE A 135 3.65 -6.94 -15.55
C PHE A 135 2.43 -7.23 -16.45
N ASP A 136 1.36 -7.72 -15.84
CA ASP A 136 0.02 -7.77 -16.41
C ASP A 136 -0.90 -6.77 -15.69
N LEU A 137 -1.84 -6.15 -16.42
CA LEU A 137 -2.96 -5.43 -15.81
C LEU A 137 -4.02 -6.41 -15.33
N TYR A 138 -4.45 -6.30 -14.07
CA TYR A 138 -5.54 -7.11 -13.51
C TYR A 138 -6.78 -6.26 -13.29
N ALA A 139 -7.98 -6.84 -13.41
CA ALA A 139 -9.24 -6.16 -13.14
C ALA A 139 -10.17 -7.04 -12.30
N TYR A 140 -10.54 -6.57 -11.11
CA TYR A 140 -11.57 -7.20 -10.28
C TYR A 140 -12.96 -6.79 -10.79
N ASP A 141 -13.80 -7.77 -11.09
CA ASP A 141 -15.20 -7.59 -11.46
C ASP A 141 -16.09 -7.66 -10.20
N ILE A 142 -16.64 -6.52 -9.79
CA ILE A 142 -17.41 -6.40 -8.55
C ILE A 142 -18.73 -7.18 -8.61
N ILE A 143 -19.32 -7.35 -9.80
CA ILE A 143 -20.62 -7.99 -9.97
C ILE A 143 -20.48 -9.52 -9.94
N ASN A 144 -19.42 -10.03 -10.58
CA ASN A 144 -19.18 -11.46 -10.68
C ASN A 144 -18.35 -12.05 -9.52
N ASP A 145 -17.71 -11.20 -8.71
CA ASP A 145 -16.73 -11.61 -7.68
C ASP A 145 -15.57 -12.44 -8.29
N GLU A 146 -14.95 -11.92 -9.36
CA GLU A 146 -13.84 -12.59 -10.06
C GLU A 146 -12.75 -11.60 -10.50
N TRP A 147 -11.55 -12.12 -10.77
CA TRP A 147 -10.42 -11.33 -11.27
C TRP A 147 -10.09 -11.73 -12.72
N ASP A 148 -10.20 -10.75 -13.61
CA ASP A 148 -9.69 -10.83 -14.98
C ASP A 148 -8.19 -10.49 -15.00
N ASN A 149 -7.42 -11.25 -15.79
CA ASN A 149 -6.12 -10.79 -16.27
C ASN A 149 -6.31 -10.19 -17.68
N MET A 150 -6.05 -8.89 -17.80
CA MET A 150 -6.20 -8.12 -19.04
C MET A 150 -4.95 -8.19 -19.94
N GLY A 151 -3.83 -8.66 -19.40
CA GLY A 151 -2.53 -8.80 -20.07
C GLY A 151 -1.69 -7.53 -20.10
N VAL A 152 -0.43 -7.67 -20.54
CA VAL A 152 0.46 -6.57 -20.95
C VAL A 152 -0.09 -5.81 -22.17
N SER A 153 0.09 -4.48 -22.21
CA SER A 153 -0.02 -3.75 -23.48
C SER A 153 1.06 -4.23 -24.45
N ARG A 154 0.67 -4.59 -25.68
CA ARG A 154 1.60 -5.11 -26.70
C ARG A 154 2.18 -4.02 -27.60
N THR A 155 1.89 -2.75 -27.32
CA THR A 155 2.15 -1.62 -28.23
C THR A 155 2.99 -0.49 -27.63
N ASP A 156 3.08 -0.37 -26.30
CA ASP A 156 3.46 0.91 -25.66
C ASP A 156 4.52 0.77 -24.54
N ASP A 157 5.25 -0.35 -24.50
CA ASP A 157 6.34 -0.65 -23.55
C ASP A 157 5.99 -0.33 -22.07
N VAL A 158 4.76 -0.65 -21.67
CA VAL A 158 4.24 -0.40 -20.31
C VAL A 158 4.82 -1.41 -19.32
N VAL A 159 5.46 -0.90 -18.28
CA VAL A 159 6.11 -1.66 -17.20
C VAL A 159 5.35 -1.50 -15.88
N GLY A 160 5.47 -2.50 -15.00
CA GLY A 160 4.99 -2.40 -13.63
C GLY A 160 5.90 -1.50 -12.81
N LEU A 161 5.34 -0.48 -12.16
CA LEU A 161 6.07 0.51 -11.36
C LEU A 161 5.52 0.53 -9.94
N SER A 162 6.34 0.84 -8.92
CA SER A 162 5.91 0.92 -7.51
C SER A 162 5.99 2.34 -6.94
N TYR A 163 5.03 2.69 -6.07
CA TYR A 163 4.85 3.99 -5.43
C TYR A 163 4.88 5.20 -6.39
N GLY A 164 4.47 5.06 -7.65
CA GLY A 164 4.05 6.20 -8.45
C GLY A 164 2.70 6.73 -7.98
N ALA A 165 2.34 7.93 -8.43
CA ALA A 165 1.06 8.55 -8.10
C ALA A 165 0.02 8.16 -9.16
N GLY A 166 -1.15 7.65 -8.76
CA GLY A 166 -2.16 7.22 -9.73
C GLY A 166 -3.59 7.39 -9.26
N LEU A 167 -4.50 7.58 -10.22
CA LEU A 167 -5.94 7.75 -10.02
C LEU A 167 -6.73 7.35 -11.27
N SER A 168 -8.05 7.26 -11.15
CA SER A 168 -8.96 7.21 -12.31
C SER A 168 -9.95 8.36 -12.33
N ILE A 169 -10.47 8.65 -13.53
CA ILE A 169 -11.60 9.55 -13.78
C ILE A 169 -12.72 8.69 -14.41
N PRO A 170 -13.58 8.04 -13.60
CA PRO A 170 -14.54 7.05 -14.09
C PRO A 170 -15.49 7.59 -15.16
N ASP A 171 -15.95 8.84 -15.04
CA ASP A 171 -16.82 9.53 -16.02
C ASP A 171 -16.19 9.71 -17.41
N ARG A 172 -14.86 9.56 -17.51
CA ARG A 172 -14.10 9.61 -18.77
C ARG A 172 -13.63 8.24 -19.23
N GLY A 173 -13.66 7.22 -18.36
CA GLY A 173 -13.09 5.90 -18.63
C GLY A 173 -11.57 5.92 -18.71
N GLU A 174 -10.94 6.86 -18.00
CA GLU A 174 -9.49 7.09 -18.05
C GLU A 174 -8.88 6.79 -16.69
N ALA A 175 -7.70 6.17 -16.70
CA ALA A 175 -6.82 6.05 -15.56
C ALA A 175 -5.46 6.66 -15.87
N TYR A 176 -4.78 7.14 -14.83
CA TYR A 176 -3.49 7.80 -14.91
C TYR A 176 -2.51 7.23 -13.88
N TYR A 177 -1.25 7.09 -14.28
CA TYR A 177 -0.10 6.82 -13.41
C TYR A 177 1.02 7.81 -13.73
N TYR A 178 1.65 8.39 -12.72
CA TYR A 178 2.78 9.28 -12.90
C TYR A 178 3.97 8.90 -12.02
N GLY A 179 5.12 8.76 -12.67
CA GLY A 179 6.39 8.38 -12.06
C GLY A 179 6.38 6.97 -11.48
N GLY A 180 7.00 6.79 -10.32
CA GLY A 180 7.17 5.50 -9.64
C GLY A 180 8.54 4.88 -9.86
N TRP A 181 8.89 3.95 -8.97
CA TRP A 181 10.15 3.23 -8.95
C TRP A 181 10.16 2.06 -9.94
N MET A 182 11.33 1.84 -10.52
CA MET A 182 11.75 0.61 -11.18
C MET A 182 12.96 0.06 -10.41
N ASN A 183 12.88 -1.21 -9.99
CA ASN A 183 13.86 -1.89 -9.15
C ASN A 183 13.78 -3.43 -9.31
N ASN A 184 14.62 -4.17 -8.58
CA ASN A 184 14.63 -5.64 -8.58
C ASN A 184 13.41 -6.32 -7.91
N ALA A 185 12.47 -5.52 -7.39
CA ALA A 185 11.18 -5.96 -6.88
C ALA A 185 10.01 -5.64 -7.84
N THR A 186 10.23 -4.83 -8.88
CA THR A 186 9.29 -4.63 -10.01
C THR A 186 9.69 -5.40 -11.26
N ASP A 187 10.98 -5.63 -11.47
CA ASP A 187 11.54 -6.31 -12.65
C ASP A 187 12.51 -7.42 -12.21
N ALA A 188 12.32 -8.64 -12.74
CA ALA A 188 13.15 -9.80 -12.43
C ALA A 188 14.54 -9.78 -13.10
N ASP A 189 14.68 -9.07 -14.22
CA ASP A 189 15.93 -8.95 -14.99
C ASP A 189 16.79 -7.73 -14.57
N TRP A 190 16.32 -6.93 -13.59
CA TRP A 190 16.99 -5.73 -13.07
C TRP A 190 18.41 -5.97 -12.54
N GLY A 191 18.65 -7.15 -11.94
CA GLY A 191 19.91 -7.49 -11.29
C GLY A 191 20.28 -6.57 -10.12
N ASP A 192 21.56 -6.20 -10.03
CA ASP A 192 22.14 -5.41 -8.93
C ASP A 192 22.17 -3.89 -9.21
N ALA A 193 21.41 -3.40 -10.20
CA ALA A 193 21.37 -1.97 -10.54
C ALA A 193 20.69 -1.13 -9.44
N PRO A 194 21.13 0.13 -9.17
CA PRO A 194 20.41 1.04 -8.27
C PRO A 194 18.98 1.29 -8.77
N GLN A 195 17.99 1.32 -7.87
CA GLN A 195 16.61 1.67 -8.22
C GLN A 195 16.52 3.07 -8.86
N ILE A 196 15.63 3.23 -9.85
CA ILE A 196 15.41 4.51 -10.53
C ILE A 196 13.97 4.99 -10.39
N PRO A 197 13.71 6.29 -10.14
CA PRO A 197 12.39 6.85 -10.29
C PRO A 197 12.17 7.22 -11.77
N THR A 198 10.96 7.00 -12.28
CA THR A 198 10.63 7.25 -13.71
C THR A 198 9.92 8.59 -13.90
N SER A 199 9.96 9.13 -15.13
CA SER A 199 9.26 10.36 -15.53
C SER A 199 7.99 10.09 -16.35
N TYR A 200 7.60 8.82 -16.49
CA TYR A 200 6.46 8.38 -17.32
C TYR A 200 5.12 8.88 -16.76
N LEU A 201 4.30 9.42 -17.64
CA LEU A 201 2.88 9.68 -17.43
C LEU A 201 2.08 8.70 -18.29
N LEU A 202 1.65 7.62 -17.66
CA LEU A 202 0.82 6.60 -18.30
C LEU A 202 -0.63 7.04 -18.25
N ARG A 203 -1.36 6.88 -19.36
CA ARG A 203 -2.82 6.96 -19.43
C ARG A 203 -3.35 5.63 -19.95
N TYR A 204 -4.40 5.13 -19.31
CA TYR A 204 -5.09 3.90 -19.70
C TYR A 204 -6.56 4.21 -19.97
N GLU A 205 -7.05 3.83 -21.14
CA GLU A 205 -8.45 3.97 -21.54
C GLU A 205 -9.19 2.63 -21.30
N MET A 206 -10.10 2.63 -20.33
CA MET A 206 -10.73 1.43 -19.76
C MET A 206 -11.68 0.72 -20.73
N ASP A 207 -12.37 1.46 -21.61
CA ASP A 207 -13.35 0.90 -22.55
C ASP A 207 -12.71 0.30 -23.80
N THR A 208 -11.54 0.82 -24.21
CA THR A 208 -10.78 0.42 -25.40
C THR A 208 -9.64 -0.54 -25.07
N ASN A 209 -9.26 -0.67 -23.79
CA ASN A 209 -8.08 -1.40 -23.32
C ASN A 209 -6.80 -0.94 -24.04
N SER A 210 -6.61 0.37 -24.15
CA SER A 210 -5.47 1.00 -24.82
C SER A 210 -4.70 1.93 -23.90
N TRP A 211 -3.41 2.06 -24.16
CA TRP A 211 -2.48 2.87 -23.36
C TRP A 211 -1.95 4.06 -24.17
N SER A 212 -1.59 5.14 -23.48
CA SER A 212 -0.52 6.04 -23.93
C SER A 212 0.54 6.14 -22.84
N ASN A 213 1.79 6.23 -23.26
CA ASN A 213 2.95 6.44 -22.41
C ASN A 213 3.63 7.71 -22.89
N ASP A 214 3.29 8.83 -22.25
CA ASP A 214 3.84 10.13 -22.53
C ASP A 214 4.91 10.46 -21.48
N THR A 215 5.92 11.26 -21.82
CA THR A 215 6.72 11.91 -20.76
C THR A 215 5.81 12.81 -19.95
N GLY A 216 5.99 12.86 -18.63
CA GLY A 216 5.24 13.75 -17.76
C GLY A 216 5.62 15.24 -17.94
N PRO A 217 5.63 16.05 -16.87
CA PRO A 217 5.84 17.49 -16.95
C PRO A 217 7.26 17.89 -17.43
N ASP A 218 8.23 17.00 -17.26
CA ASP A 218 9.64 17.11 -17.62
C ASP A 218 10.27 15.70 -17.62
N ASP A 219 11.56 15.62 -17.97
CA ASP A 219 12.33 14.36 -17.94
C ASP A 219 12.81 13.95 -16.53
N ILE A 220 12.37 14.63 -15.46
CA ILE A 220 12.82 14.34 -14.09
C ILE A 220 11.99 13.19 -13.53
N GLY A 221 12.67 12.10 -13.17
CA GLY A 221 12.03 10.96 -12.53
C GLY A 221 11.47 11.31 -11.16
N ARG A 222 10.25 10.89 -10.84
CA ARG A 222 9.58 11.15 -9.56
C ARG A 222 8.95 9.89 -8.99
N ALA A 223 8.79 9.82 -7.68
CA ALA A 223 8.07 8.73 -7.00
C ALA A 223 7.58 9.19 -5.62
N GLU A 224 6.71 8.40 -5.00
CA GLU A 224 6.25 8.54 -3.61
C GLU A 224 5.49 9.84 -3.29
N GLY A 225 5.12 10.62 -4.30
CA GLY A 225 4.20 11.76 -4.18
C GLY A 225 2.74 11.34 -4.35
N VAL A 226 1.85 12.31 -4.41
CA VAL A 226 0.41 12.08 -4.66
C VAL A 226 -0.03 12.79 -5.94
N MET A 227 -1.09 12.27 -6.56
CA MET A 227 -1.81 12.92 -7.64
C MET A 227 -3.30 12.84 -7.31
N VAL A 228 -4.02 13.96 -7.46
CA VAL A 228 -5.48 14.03 -7.27
C VAL A 228 -6.13 14.70 -8.47
N HIS A 229 -7.40 14.38 -8.73
CA HIS A 229 -8.19 15.00 -9.80
C HIS A 229 -9.10 16.08 -9.22
N ILE A 230 -9.16 17.22 -9.91
CA ILE A 230 -10.17 18.27 -9.68
C ILE A 230 -10.86 18.61 -11.01
N PRO A 231 -12.17 18.92 -11.03
CA PRO A 231 -12.90 19.27 -12.24
C PRO A 231 -12.66 20.74 -12.67
N ALA A 232 -11.42 21.22 -12.55
CA ALA A 232 -10.99 22.52 -13.09
C ALA A 232 -10.55 22.36 -14.55
N GLY A 233 -10.67 23.42 -15.36
CA GLY A 233 -10.47 23.32 -16.81
C GLY A 233 -11.65 22.64 -17.52
N ASP A 234 -11.57 22.47 -18.83
CA ASP A 234 -12.69 21.93 -19.62
C ASP A 234 -12.78 20.38 -19.60
N GLY A 235 -11.65 19.69 -19.36
CA GLY A 235 -11.59 18.22 -19.27
C GLY A 235 -11.32 17.64 -17.89
N GLY A 236 -11.07 18.51 -16.89
CA GLY A 236 -10.52 18.13 -15.59
C GLY A 236 -9.02 18.39 -15.52
N MET A 237 -8.47 18.36 -14.32
CA MET A 237 -7.06 18.66 -14.06
C MET A 237 -6.49 17.71 -13.02
N LEU A 238 -5.31 17.17 -13.29
CA LEU A 238 -4.55 16.40 -12.32
C LEU A 238 -3.62 17.35 -11.56
N VAL A 239 -3.53 17.18 -10.24
CA VAL A 239 -2.68 17.99 -9.36
C VAL A 239 -1.71 17.05 -8.65
N TYR A 240 -0.43 17.17 -8.93
CA TYR A 240 0.66 16.38 -8.33
C TYR A 240 1.55 17.26 -7.44
N PHE A 241 1.98 16.72 -6.30
CA PHE A 241 2.97 17.35 -5.42
C PHE A 241 3.64 16.34 -4.48
N GLY A 242 4.77 16.76 -3.90
CA GLY A 242 5.55 15.99 -2.94
C GLY A 242 6.18 14.72 -3.51
N GLY A 243 6.64 13.86 -2.61
CA GLY A 243 7.42 12.67 -2.95
C GLY A 243 8.91 12.97 -3.06
N ILE A 244 9.58 12.23 -3.93
CA ILE A 244 10.98 12.41 -4.29
C ILE A 244 11.10 12.74 -5.78
N ARG A 245 12.24 13.31 -6.15
CA ARG A 245 12.66 13.48 -7.55
C ARG A 245 14.11 13.04 -7.74
N ALA A 246 14.46 12.62 -8.95
CA ALA A 246 15.83 12.31 -9.34
C ALA A 246 16.74 13.55 -9.16
N ALA A 247 17.92 13.34 -8.58
CA ALA A 247 18.95 14.36 -8.42
C ALA A 247 20.02 14.23 -9.52
N GLU A 248 20.72 15.33 -9.83
CA GLU A 248 21.77 15.36 -10.87
C GLU A 248 22.96 14.42 -10.59
N ASP A 249 23.17 14.03 -9.33
CA ASP A 249 24.24 13.12 -8.90
C ASP A 249 23.89 11.63 -9.06
N GLY A 250 22.69 11.32 -9.56
CA GLY A 250 22.16 9.96 -9.69
C GLY A 250 21.47 9.43 -8.44
N GLY A 251 21.34 10.24 -7.39
CA GLY A 251 20.50 9.98 -6.23
C GLY A 251 19.06 10.48 -6.41
N TRP A 252 18.43 10.79 -5.28
CA TRP A 252 17.13 11.45 -5.22
C TRP A 252 17.10 12.44 -4.06
N GLU A 253 16.27 13.45 -4.19
CA GLU A 253 15.98 14.48 -3.18
C GLU A 253 14.45 14.64 -3.03
N GLY A 254 14.02 15.34 -1.99
CA GLY A 254 12.61 15.67 -1.79
C GLY A 254 12.07 16.53 -2.92
N GLN A 255 10.93 16.14 -3.53
CA GLN A 255 10.22 17.02 -4.45
C GLN A 255 9.65 18.20 -3.63
N PRO A 256 9.98 19.46 -3.97
CA PRO A 256 9.55 20.62 -3.18
C PRO A 256 8.03 20.70 -3.04
N MET A 257 7.55 20.83 -1.80
CA MET A 257 6.12 20.89 -1.46
C MET A 257 5.46 22.20 -1.90
N ASP A 258 6.22 23.25 -2.19
CA ASP A 258 5.70 24.48 -2.78
C ASP A 258 5.51 24.37 -4.30
N GLN A 259 6.24 23.49 -4.99
CA GLN A 259 6.10 23.31 -6.44
C GLN A 259 4.96 22.34 -6.76
N ILE A 260 3.80 22.88 -7.13
CA ILE A 260 2.63 22.11 -7.55
C ILE A 260 2.67 21.90 -9.06
N ILE A 261 2.51 20.65 -9.49
CA ILE A 261 2.46 20.25 -10.90
C ILE A 261 1.00 20.05 -11.28
N LEU A 262 0.59 20.62 -12.41
CA LEU A 262 -0.78 20.61 -12.91
C LEU A 262 -0.80 20.03 -14.32
N TYR A 263 -1.65 19.05 -14.60
CA TYR A 263 -1.85 18.50 -15.94
C TYR A 263 -3.29 18.73 -16.40
N ASP A 264 -3.49 19.50 -17.47
CA ASP A 264 -4.79 19.69 -18.10
C ASP A 264 -5.15 18.46 -18.95
N VAL A 265 -6.14 17.70 -18.48
CA VAL A 265 -6.57 16.42 -19.08
C VAL A 265 -7.02 16.58 -20.52
N LEU A 266 -7.55 17.74 -20.92
CA LEU A 266 -8.06 17.94 -22.27
C LEU A 266 -6.96 18.25 -23.29
N SER A 267 -5.98 19.09 -22.96
CA SER A 267 -4.91 19.49 -23.89
C SER A 267 -3.63 18.67 -23.76
N GLY A 268 -3.51 17.83 -22.73
CA GLY A 268 -2.32 17.04 -22.45
C GLY A 268 -1.12 17.88 -21.98
N LYS A 269 -1.37 19.09 -21.48
CA LYS A 269 -0.32 20.05 -21.10
C LYS A 269 -0.06 20.05 -19.60
N SER A 270 1.22 20.04 -19.26
CA SER A 270 1.71 20.24 -17.90
C SER A 270 2.05 21.71 -17.63
N TYR A 271 1.82 22.14 -16.39
CA TYR A 271 2.16 23.46 -15.87
C TYR A 271 2.76 23.30 -14.46
N PHE A 272 3.61 24.24 -14.07
CA PHE A 272 4.10 24.37 -12.70
C PHE A 272 3.50 25.63 -12.07
N GLN A 273 3.15 25.55 -10.79
CA GLN A 273 2.67 26.68 -9.99
C GLN A 273 3.26 26.60 -8.59
N ASN A 274 4.04 27.59 -8.19
CA ASN A 274 4.51 27.72 -6.81
C ASN A 274 3.36 28.11 -5.89
N ALA A 275 3.27 27.41 -4.76
CA ALA A 275 2.35 27.65 -3.67
C ALA A 275 2.99 28.51 -2.58
N THR A 276 2.15 29.04 -1.69
CA THR A 276 2.53 29.95 -0.60
C THR A 276 1.82 29.56 0.70
N GLY A 277 2.07 30.26 1.80
CA GLY A 277 1.45 29.96 3.10
C GLY A 277 2.28 28.99 3.93
N ASP A 278 1.62 28.13 4.68
CA ASP A 278 2.25 27.16 5.60
C ASP A 278 2.74 25.93 4.82
N ILE A 279 3.75 26.11 3.98
CA ILE A 279 4.30 25.04 3.12
C ILE A 279 4.79 23.87 4.00
N PRO A 280 4.30 22.62 3.77
CA PRO A 280 4.77 21.45 4.51
C PRO A 280 6.24 21.14 4.26
N GLU A 281 6.91 20.52 5.22
CA GLU A 281 8.25 19.97 5.04
C GLU A 281 8.29 18.88 3.94
N SER A 282 9.44 18.73 3.26
CA SER A 282 9.68 17.69 2.25
C SER A 282 9.29 16.30 2.77
N ARG A 283 8.35 15.67 2.06
CA ARG A 283 7.69 14.43 2.50
C ARG A 283 7.27 13.55 1.34
N ARG A 284 7.17 12.25 1.62
CA ARG A 284 6.94 11.17 0.67
C ARG A 284 6.10 10.07 1.31
N ARG A 285 5.43 9.22 0.53
CA ARG A 285 4.57 8.12 1.02
C ARG A 285 3.45 8.58 1.97
N PHE A 286 3.00 9.83 1.83
CA PHE A 286 1.79 10.35 2.45
C PHE A 286 0.57 10.01 1.58
N CYS A 287 -0.62 10.38 2.03
CA CYS A 287 -1.83 10.35 1.21
C CYS A 287 -2.40 11.76 1.04
N ALA A 288 -3.25 11.96 0.03
CA ALA A 288 -4.11 13.13 -0.03
C ALA A 288 -5.45 12.85 -0.72
N GLY A 289 -6.45 13.66 -0.40
CA GLY A 289 -7.79 13.62 -0.98
C GLY A 289 -8.30 15.00 -1.36
N ALA A 290 -8.99 15.13 -2.49
CA ALA A 290 -9.56 16.40 -2.97
C ALA A 290 -11.07 16.48 -2.76
N THR A 291 -11.56 17.66 -2.37
CA THR A 291 -13.00 17.97 -2.30
C THR A 291 -13.28 19.44 -2.60
N TRP A 292 -14.54 19.76 -2.92
CA TRP A 292 -15.02 21.09 -3.28
C TRP A 292 -16.50 21.23 -2.93
N THR A 293 -16.99 22.47 -2.85
CA THR A 293 -18.44 22.71 -2.74
C THR A 293 -19.08 22.77 -4.13
N LYS A 294 -20.41 22.67 -4.18
CA LYS A 294 -21.19 22.62 -5.44
C LYS A 294 -20.94 23.78 -6.41
N ASP A 295 -20.51 24.94 -5.93
CA ASP A 295 -20.22 26.09 -6.80
C ASP A 295 -18.82 26.05 -7.44
N GLN A 296 -17.97 25.11 -7.03
CA GLN A 296 -16.60 24.91 -7.53
C GLN A 296 -15.72 26.17 -7.47
N SER A 297 -16.04 27.11 -6.57
CA SER A 297 -15.28 28.36 -6.39
C SER A 297 -13.91 28.15 -5.73
N SER A 298 -13.74 27.06 -4.97
CA SER A 298 -12.45 26.56 -4.51
C SER A 298 -12.39 25.04 -4.50
N TYR A 299 -11.19 24.52 -4.73
CA TYR A 299 -10.84 23.10 -4.61
C TYR A 299 -9.84 22.95 -3.47
N ASN A 300 -10.05 21.95 -2.61
CA ASN A 300 -9.30 21.81 -1.37
C ASN A 300 -8.74 20.39 -1.29
N ILE A 301 -7.42 20.29 -1.22
CA ILE A 301 -6.70 19.02 -1.22
C ILE A 301 -6.10 18.84 0.17
N TYR A 302 -6.52 17.79 0.86
CA TYR A 302 -6.15 17.48 2.23
C TYR A 302 -5.06 16.42 2.22
N LEU A 303 -3.86 16.76 2.69
CA LEU A 303 -2.74 15.86 2.93
C LEU A 303 -2.78 15.34 4.36
N TYR A 304 -2.42 14.07 4.56
CA TYR A 304 -2.13 13.53 5.89
C TYR A 304 -0.77 12.80 5.95
N GLY A 305 0.02 13.14 6.98
CA GLY A 305 1.21 12.43 7.42
C GLY A 305 2.32 12.29 6.36
N GLY A 306 2.97 11.11 6.34
CA GLY A 306 4.05 10.76 5.40
C GLY A 306 5.39 10.49 6.06
N ALA A 307 6.34 9.96 5.29
CA ALA A 307 7.74 9.87 5.67
C ALA A 307 8.47 11.18 5.33
N GLY A 308 9.45 11.56 6.13
CA GLY A 308 10.39 12.61 5.73
C GLY A 308 11.32 12.16 4.59
N GLU A 309 11.98 13.14 4.00
CA GLU A 309 13.03 12.94 3.00
C GLU A 309 14.15 12.03 3.52
N GLU A 310 14.65 12.26 4.74
CA GLU A 310 15.73 11.46 5.32
C GLU A 310 15.37 9.98 5.56
N LEU A 311 16.31 9.09 5.25
CA LEU A 311 16.21 7.67 5.59
C LEU A 311 16.19 7.48 7.10
N GLY A 312 15.13 6.84 7.62
CA GLY A 312 14.92 6.67 9.06
C GLY A 312 14.22 7.84 9.74
N SER A 313 13.71 8.82 8.99
CA SER A 313 12.77 9.82 9.51
C SER A 313 11.61 9.14 10.24
N SER A 314 11.16 9.74 11.36
CA SER A 314 9.95 9.32 12.08
C SER A 314 8.69 9.43 11.23
N GLY A 315 8.70 10.30 10.21
CA GLY A 315 7.52 10.73 9.48
C GLY A 315 6.71 11.81 10.19
N PHE A 316 5.48 11.99 9.74
CA PHE A 316 4.54 13.03 10.14
C PHE A 316 3.17 12.46 10.53
N ASP A 317 2.48 13.17 11.41
CA ASP A 317 1.09 13.00 11.87
C ASP A 317 0.42 14.38 11.92
N ASP A 318 0.52 15.10 10.80
CA ASP A 318 -0.06 16.43 10.61
C ASP A 318 -0.98 16.45 9.39
N ILE A 319 -1.89 17.41 9.38
CA ILE A 319 -2.86 17.62 8.31
C ILE A 319 -2.61 18.99 7.71
N TYR A 320 -2.42 19.02 6.40
CA TYR A 320 -2.26 20.24 5.62
C TYR A 320 -3.32 20.30 4.53
N ILE A 321 -3.76 21.51 4.19
CA ILE A 321 -4.69 21.77 3.10
C ILE A 321 -4.00 22.62 2.05
N LEU A 322 -3.95 22.15 0.81
CA LEU A 322 -3.65 22.97 -0.37
C LEU A 322 -4.97 23.46 -0.96
N THR A 323 -5.22 24.77 -0.91
CA THR A 323 -6.44 25.37 -1.48
C THR A 323 -6.16 26.09 -2.79
N LEU A 324 -6.98 25.79 -3.80
CA LEU A 324 -6.97 26.37 -5.14
C LEU A 324 -8.24 27.20 -5.33
N PRO A 325 -8.19 28.32 -6.09
CA PRO A 325 -7.12 28.72 -7.02
C PRO A 325 -6.06 29.65 -6.43
N THR A 326 -5.96 29.82 -5.10
CA THR A 326 -4.94 30.70 -4.49
C THR A 326 -3.56 30.04 -4.34
N PHE A 327 -3.47 28.72 -4.52
CA PHE A 327 -2.25 27.92 -4.31
C PHE A 327 -1.62 28.24 -2.95
N THR A 328 -2.41 28.00 -1.91
CA THR A 328 -2.01 28.31 -0.53
C THR A 328 -2.09 27.05 0.32
N TRP A 329 -0.98 26.71 0.95
CA TRP A 329 -0.91 25.72 2.01
C TRP A 329 -1.38 26.31 3.33
N ILE A 330 -2.18 25.53 4.05
CA ILE A 330 -2.76 25.87 5.36
C ILE A 330 -2.50 24.68 6.27
N LYS A 331 -1.90 24.92 7.44
CA LYS A 331 -1.79 23.86 8.44
C LYS A 331 -3.09 23.71 9.22
N MET A 332 -3.66 22.52 9.20
CA MET A 332 -4.94 22.20 9.87
C MET A 332 -4.71 21.49 11.21
N TYR A 333 -3.69 20.64 11.32
CA TYR A 333 -3.38 19.88 12.54
C TYR A 333 -1.88 19.52 12.62
N PRO A 334 -1.26 19.44 13.81
CA PRO A 334 -1.73 20.05 15.05
C PRO A 334 -1.73 21.59 14.95
N GLU A 335 -2.38 22.28 15.88
CA GLU A 335 -2.29 23.74 15.96
C GLU A 335 -0.86 24.17 16.36
N GLY A 336 -0.13 24.75 15.40
CA GLY A 336 1.23 25.28 15.61
C GLY A 336 2.35 24.41 15.05
N ASN A 337 3.50 24.42 15.73
CA ASN A 337 4.74 23.82 15.24
C ASN A 337 4.86 22.34 15.67
N GLY A 338 5.49 21.53 14.81
CA GLY A 338 5.64 20.09 15.03
C GLY A 338 4.56 19.27 14.32
N THR A 339 4.59 17.97 14.54
CA THR A 339 3.65 16.99 13.99
C THR A 339 2.94 16.28 15.15
N GLY A 340 1.87 15.54 14.90
CA GLY A 340 1.16 14.78 15.93
C GLY A 340 1.98 13.65 16.56
N ASP A 341 1.39 12.95 17.52
CA ASP A 341 2.08 11.95 18.35
C ASP A 341 2.31 10.60 17.64
N TYR A 342 1.64 10.33 16.51
CA TYR A 342 1.63 9.02 15.83
C TYR A 342 2.16 9.10 14.39
N PRO A 343 3.38 9.59 14.14
CA PRO A 343 3.88 9.75 12.78
C PRO A 343 4.01 8.41 12.05
N HIS A 344 3.44 8.35 10.85
CA HIS A 344 3.40 7.15 10.02
C HIS A 344 3.34 7.49 8.52
N HIS A 345 3.47 6.45 7.68
CA HIS A 345 3.47 6.60 6.23
C HIS A 345 3.03 5.32 5.51
N SER A 346 2.97 5.35 4.18
CA SER A 346 2.58 4.21 3.33
C SER A 346 1.19 3.67 3.62
N PHE A 347 0.25 4.55 3.95
CA PHE A 347 -1.17 4.27 4.07
C PHE A 347 -1.95 4.76 2.84
N THR A 348 -3.21 4.39 2.76
CA THR A 348 -4.12 4.88 1.72
C THR A 348 -5.19 5.79 2.31
N CYS A 349 -5.68 6.75 1.52
CA CYS A 349 -6.78 7.61 1.92
C CYS A 349 -7.80 7.77 0.79
N ASN A 350 -9.08 7.80 1.16
CA ASN A 350 -10.19 7.85 0.21
C ASN A 350 -11.20 8.88 0.69
N VAL A 351 -11.45 9.91 -0.14
CA VAL A 351 -12.55 10.85 0.12
C VAL A 351 -13.87 10.11 -0.09
N VAL A 352 -14.71 10.12 0.94
CA VAL A 352 -16.03 9.49 0.93
C VAL A 352 -17.08 10.54 1.23
N ASN A 353 -18.25 10.41 0.58
CA ASN A 353 -19.41 11.27 0.86
C ASN A 353 -19.12 12.79 0.71
N GLU A 354 -18.15 13.15 -0.14
CA GLU A 354 -17.53 14.48 -0.35
C GLU A 354 -16.89 15.13 0.89
N ALA A 355 -17.32 14.78 2.11
CA ALA A 355 -17.07 15.54 3.34
C ALA A 355 -16.08 14.89 4.31
N GLN A 356 -15.77 13.61 4.10
CA GLN A 356 -14.95 12.78 4.99
C GLN A 356 -13.81 12.13 4.20
N MET A 357 -12.74 11.75 4.88
CA MET A 357 -11.63 11.00 4.30
C MET A 357 -11.22 9.87 5.22
N LEU A 358 -11.47 8.64 4.77
CA LEU A 358 -11.03 7.44 5.46
C LEU A 358 -9.55 7.22 5.18
N ILE A 359 -8.75 7.12 6.25
CA ILE A 359 -7.34 6.73 6.23
C ILE A 359 -7.26 5.28 6.73
N HIS A 360 -6.51 4.43 6.04
CA HIS A 360 -6.34 3.04 6.46
C HIS A 360 -4.86 2.64 6.58
N GLY A 361 -4.50 2.12 7.74
CA GLY A 361 -3.22 1.49 8.04
C GLY A 361 -2.02 2.43 8.09
N GLY A 362 -0.85 1.87 7.79
CA GLY A 362 0.43 2.56 7.71
C GLY A 362 1.57 1.80 8.36
N PHE A 363 2.79 2.27 8.09
CA PHE A 363 4.00 1.88 8.78
C PHE A 363 4.34 2.95 9.81
N PHE A 364 4.41 2.57 11.09
CA PHE A 364 4.68 3.44 12.22
C PHE A 364 6.13 3.20 12.69
N PRO A 365 7.10 4.10 12.40
CA PRO A 365 8.51 3.85 12.72
C PRO A 365 8.84 3.84 14.22
N LEU A 366 8.00 4.47 15.04
CA LEU A 366 8.29 4.73 16.46
C LEU A 366 7.74 3.67 17.44
N THR A 367 6.87 2.77 16.99
CA THR A 367 6.24 1.75 17.85
C THR A 367 5.98 0.46 17.08
N ASN A 368 5.76 -0.66 17.78
CA ASN A 368 5.27 -1.93 17.23
C ASN A 368 3.79 -2.23 17.60
N ASP A 369 3.11 -1.31 18.29
CA ASP A 369 1.71 -1.46 18.71
C ASP A 369 0.77 -1.57 17.50
N CYS A 370 -0.23 -2.45 17.57
CA CYS A 370 -1.18 -2.62 16.48
C CYS A 370 -2.03 -1.36 16.27
N ASP A 371 -2.29 -1.03 15.01
CA ASP A 371 -3.01 0.16 14.57
C ASP A 371 -4.52 -0.04 14.80
N VAL A 372 -5.05 0.65 15.81
CA VAL A 372 -6.44 0.61 16.30
C VAL A 372 -7.18 -0.73 16.00
N PRO A 373 -6.82 -1.86 16.65
CA PRO A 373 -7.30 -3.18 16.25
C PRO A 373 -8.82 -3.34 16.23
N ASP A 374 -9.51 -2.73 17.20
CA ASP A 374 -10.99 -2.72 17.30
C ASP A 374 -11.66 -1.93 16.15
N GLN A 375 -10.88 -1.19 15.36
CA GLN A 375 -11.26 -0.42 14.17
C GLN A 375 -10.51 -0.88 12.91
N TRP A 376 -9.74 -1.98 13.00
CA TRP A 376 -8.99 -2.58 11.89
C TRP A 376 -8.03 -1.62 11.16
N GLY A 377 -7.39 -0.71 11.89
CA GLY A 377 -6.49 0.30 11.33
C GLY A 377 -7.19 1.37 10.49
N LEU A 378 -8.51 1.52 10.61
CA LEU A 378 -9.29 2.53 9.90
C LEU A 378 -9.52 3.76 10.80
N HIS A 379 -9.22 4.95 10.26
CA HIS A 379 -9.39 6.26 10.89
C HIS A 379 -10.23 7.16 9.96
N ASP A 380 -10.96 8.15 10.51
CA ASP A 380 -11.75 9.09 9.69
C ASP A 380 -11.44 10.57 9.98
N MET A 381 -11.38 11.35 8.91
CA MET A 381 -11.14 12.79 8.95
C MET A 381 -12.33 13.59 8.42
N SER A 382 -12.87 14.47 9.25
CA SER A 382 -13.84 15.52 8.90
C SER A 382 -13.17 16.66 8.11
N LEU A 383 -13.20 16.59 6.78
CA LEU A 383 -12.59 17.59 5.90
C LEU A 383 -13.11 19.00 6.20
N GLY A 384 -14.43 19.13 6.40
CA GLY A 384 -15.08 20.39 6.74
C GLY A 384 -15.12 20.76 8.23
N ARG A 385 -14.51 19.96 9.13
CA ARG A 385 -14.70 20.05 10.61
C ARG A 385 -16.19 20.14 10.97
N GLN A 386 -17.00 19.28 10.34
CA GLN A 386 -18.46 19.34 10.40
C GLN A 386 -19.05 18.59 11.61
N ASN A 387 -18.20 17.94 12.41
CA ASN A 387 -18.56 17.38 13.71
C ASN A 387 -18.85 18.47 14.77
N LYS A 388 -19.25 18.01 15.96
CA LYS A 388 -19.63 18.83 17.12
C LYS A 388 -18.47 19.64 17.68
N ASP A 389 -17.30 19.01 17.78
CA ASP A 389 -16.15 19.54 18.54
C ASP A 389 -15.14 20.30 17.66
N LYS A 390 -15.43 20.43 16.36
CA LYS A 390 -14.60 21.09 15.33
C LYS A 390 -13.21 20.50 15.15
N SER A 391 -13.08 19.23 15.54
CA SER A 391 -11.91 18.39 15.33
C SER A 391 -11.75 18.02 13.85
N PRO A 392 -10.52 17.89 13.32
CA PRO A 392 -10.30 17.16 12.08
C PRO A 392 -10.64 15.67 12.24
N TRP A 393 -10.30 15.06 13.37
CA TRP A 393 -10.54 13.63 13.65
C TRP A 393 -11.97 13.38 14.13
N MET A 394 -12.61 12.32 13.61
CA MET A 394 -13.90 11.82 14.10
C MET A 394 -14.05 10.30 13.89
N LEU A 395 -15.17 9.76 14.38
CA LEU A 395 -15.68 8.47 13.95
C LEU A 395 -16.54 8.68 12.71
N TYR A 396 -16.58 7.69 11.81
CA TYR A 396 -17.25 7.79 10.53
C TYR A 396 -18.77 8.01 10.68
N ASP A 397 -19.29 9.01 9.95
CA ASP A 397 -20.72 9.35 9.89
C ASP A 397 -21.28 9.15 8.47
N PRO A 398 -22.07 8.10 8.20
CA PRO A 398 -22.63 7.86 6.86
C PRO A 398 -23.61 8.96 6.41
N GLU A 399 -24.19 9.73 7.33
CA GLU A 399 -25.11 10.83 7.01
C GLU A 399 -24.37 12.12 6.59
N LEU A 400 -23.06 12.24 6.90
CA LEU A 400 -22.22 13.38 6.55
C LEU A 400 -21.83 13.33 5.06
N THR A 401 -22.80 13.72 4.23
CA THR A 401 -22.85 13.57 2.77
C THR A 401 -22.59 14.84 1.96
N LYS A 402 -22.15 15.92 2.61
CA LYS A 402 -21.93 17.22 1.97
C LYS A 402 -20.78 17.96 2.59
N TYR A 403 -19.78 18.28 1.79
CA TYR A 403 -18.67 19.12 2.21
C TYR A 403 -19.12 20.56 2.48
N ALA A 404 -18.59 21.16 3.53
CA ALA A 404 -18.68 22.58 3.83
C ALA A 404 -17.27 23.14 4.06
N VAL A 405 -16.98 24.30 3.47
CA VAL A 405 -15.66 24.93 3.59
C VAL A 405 -15.39 25.29 5.06
N PRO A 406 -14.32 24.78 5.69
CA PRO A 406 -13.99 25.10 7.07
C PRO A 406 -13.44 26.53 7.20
N THR A 407 -13.50 27.08 8.42
CA THR A 407 -13.03 28.44 8.74
C THR A 407 -11.58 28.66 8.33
N ASP A 408 -10.74 27.64 8.45
CA ASP A 408 -9.33 27.61 8.04
C ASP A 408 -9.18 28.09 6.58
N ILE A 409 -9.90 27.47 5.66
CA ILE A 409 -9.91 27.84 4.23
C ILE A 409 -10.63 29.17 4.00
N ILE A 410 -11.78 29.42 4.64
CA ILE A 410 -12.53 30.69 4.48
C ILE A 410 -11.66 31.90 4.83
N SER A 411 -10.78 31.79 5.84
CA SER A 411 -9.84 32.85 6.23
C SER A 411 -8.85 33.20 5.12
N VAL A 412 -8.49 32.22 4.28
CA VAL A 412 -7.54 32.35 3.18
C VAL A 412 -8.23 32.76 1.88
N VAL A 413 -9.28 32.06 1.42
CA VAL A 413 -9.89 32.30 0.09
C VAL A 413 -11.13 33.19 0.12
N GLY A 414 -11.68 33.47 1.31
CA GLY A 414 -12.96 34.17 1.49
C GLY A 414 -14.16 33.24 1.31
N GLY A 415 -15.34 33.83 1.06
CA GLY A 415 -16.59 33.09 0.90
C GLY A 415 -17.25 32.71 2.22
N ASN A 416 -17.92 31.56 2.23
CA ASN A 416 -18.67 31.02 3.36
C ASN A 416 -18.68 29.47 3.30
N PRO A 417 -19.26 28.74 4.27
CA PRO A 417 -19.23 27.28 4.27
C PRO A 417 -19.87 26.60 3.05
N SER A 418 -20.74 27.28 2.31
CA SER A 418 -21.36 26.76 1.07
C SER A 418 -20.57 27.11 -0.21
N GLY A 419 -19.38 27.71 -0.11
CA GLY A 419 -18.59 28.20 -1.23
C GLY A 419 -18.52 29.73 -1.33
N GLY A 420 -18.40 30.25 -2.54
CA GLY A 420 -18.31 31.67 -2.86
C GLY A 420 -16.93 32.28 -2.60
N ALA A 421 -15.84 31.53 -2.84
CA ALA A 421 -14.48 32.02 -2.68
C ALA A 421 -14.26 33.34 -3.46
N THR A 422 -13.66 34.34 -2.82
CA THR A 422 -13.51 35.69 -3.37
C THR A 422 -12.11 35.99 -3.87
N LYS A 423 -11.09 35.22 -3.44
CA LYS A 423 -9.75 35.24 -4.02
C LYS A 423 -9.65 34.14 -5.08
N THR A 424 -9.50 34.54 -6.34
CA THR A 424 -9.56 33.66 -7.52
C THR A 424 -8.22 33.44 -8.22
N ALA A 425 -7.12 33.82 -7.57
CA ALA A 425 -5.75 33.65 -8.06
C ALA A 425 -4.74 33.67 -6.88
N PRO A 426 -3.50 33.19 -7.06
CA PRO A 426 -2.44 33.39 -6.08
C PRO A 426 -2.12 34.87 -5.89
N ALA A 427 -1.56 35.24 -4.73
CA ALA A 427 -1.27 36.64 -4.41
C ALA A 427 -0.24 37.28 -5.37
N GLY A 428 0.66 36.48 -5.96
CA GLY A 428 1.62 36.91 -6.99
C GLY A 428 1.07 36.85 -8.43
N GLY A 429 -0.14 36.34 -8.64
CA GLY A 429 -0.63 35.89 -9.95
C GLY A 429 -0.31 34.42 -10.22
N PHE A 430 -0.70 33.92 -11.39
CA PHE A 430 -0.34 32.58 -11.85
C PHE A 430 1.00 32.59 -12.57
N ASP A 431 1.79 31.54 -12.38
CA ASP A 431 3.13 31.38 -12.97
C ASP A 431 3.04 31.10 -14.47
N HIS A 432 1.93 30.49 -14.92
CA HIS A 432 1.58 30.38 -16.33
C HIS A 432 0.22 31.03 -16.66
N GLN A 433 0.19 31.78 -17.75
CA GLN A 433 -0.97 32.58 -18.18
C GLN A 433 -2.23 31.76 -18.50
N ASP A 434 -2.08 30.52 -18.99
CA ASP A 434 -3.22 29.62 -19.27
C ASP A 434 -4.00 29.26 -17.99
N LEU A 435 -3.31 29.10 -16.85
CA LEU A 435 -3.92 28.70 -15.58
C LEU A 435 -5.01 29.69 -15.13
N LYS A 436 -4.83 30.98 -15.45
CA LYS A 436 -5.85 32.02 -15.19
C LYS A 436 -7.18 31.74 -15.89
N ALA A 437 -7.16 31.12 -17.07
CA ALA A 437 -8.36 30.75 -17.80
C ALA A 437 -8.87 29.36 -17.41
N LEU A 438 -7.97 28.40 -17.18
CA LEU A 438 -8.32 27.03 -16.77
C LEU A 438 -9.00 27.00 -15.40
N MET A 439 -8.50 27.75 -14.42
CA MET A 439 -9.06 27.83 -13.06
C MET A 439 -10.44 28.53 -12.98
N THR A 440 -10.91 29.16 -14.06
CA THR A 440 -12.26 29.74 -14.15
C THR A 440 -13.25 28.86 -14.92
N ARG A 441 -12.80 27.72 -15.45
CA ARG A 441 -13.62 26.74 -16.16
C ARG A 441 -13.81 25.52 -15.29
N THR A 442 -14.92 24.84 -15.49
CA THR A 442 -15.25 23.60 -14.78
C THR A 442 -15.59 22.50 -15.76
N ALA A 443 -15.08 21.30 -15.47
CA ALA A 443 -15.27 20.15 -16.32
C ALA A 443 -16.73 19.67 -16.21
N SER A 444 -17.39 19.49 -17.35
CA SER A 444 -18.66 18.77 -17.38
C SER A 444 -18.40 17.29 -17.13
N ALA A 445 -19.11 16.69 -16.17
CA ALA A 445 -19.12 15.23 -15.99
C ALA A 445 -19.44 14.56 -17.34
N GLY A 446 -18.60 13.61 -17.75
CA GLY A 446 -18.74 12.90 -19.00
C GLY A 446 -19.99 12.01 -18.98
N SER A 447 -20.75 11.98 -20.08
CA SER A 447 -21.90 11.08 -20.21
C SER A 447 -21.46 9.65 -20.61
N ARG A 448 -20.43 9.12 -19.96
CA ARG A 448 -20.01 7.73 -20.15
C ARG A 448 -21.10 6.80 -19.59
N THR A 449 -21.42 5.77 -20.35
CA THR A 449 -22.41 4.75 -19.98
C THR A 449 -21.72 3.41 -19.87
N ALA A 450 -22.21 2.52 -19.01
CA ALA A 450 -21.63 1.19 -18.87
C ALA A 450 -21.59 0.44 -20.21
N THR A 451 -20.45 -0.19 -20.50
CA THR A 451 -20.20 -0.99 -21.71
C THR A 451 -20.67 -2.44 -21.53
N ARG A 452 -21.14 -2.79 -20.34
CA ARG A 452 -21.72 -4.09 -19.96
C ARG A 452 -23.01 -3.90 -19.18
N ASP A 453 -23.74 -5.00 -18.94
CA ASP A 453 -24.85 -4.98 -18.00
C ASP A 453 -24.30 -4.80 -16.56
N VAL A 454 -24.68 -3.69 -15.94
CA VAL A 454 -24.36 -3.34 -14.54
C VAL A 454 -25.59 -3.37 -13.65
N SER A 455 -26.69 -3.92 -14.17
CA SER A 455 -27.80 -4.38 -13.33
C SER A 455 -27.26 -5.49 -12.45
N GLY A 456 -26.95 -5.17 -11.18
CA GLY A 456 -26.74 -6.20 -10.16
C GLY A 456 -27.94 -7.16 -10.15
N PRO A 457 -27.78 -8.40 -9.65
CA PRO A 457 -28.86 -9.37 -9.59
C PRO A 457 -30.05 -8.72 -8.89
N THR A 458 -31.07 -8.37 -9.69
CA THR A 458 -32.19 -7.62 -9.17
C THR A 458 -32.89 -8.56 -8.20
N GLU A 459 -33.07 -8.13 -6.95
CA GLU A 459 -34.17 -8.64 -6.13
C GLU A 459 -35.47 -8.16 -6.79
N THR A 460 -35.80 -8.77 -7.93
CA THR A 460 -37.16 -8.78 -8.45
C THR A 460 -37.97 -9.46 -7.36
N GLY A 461 -38.76 -8.65 -6.65
CA GLY A 461 -39.70 -9.10 -5.66
C GLY A 461 -40.85 -9.88 -6.26
N ASP A 462 -40.55 -11.02 -6.88
CA ASP A 462 -41.44 -12.16 -6.93
C ASP A 462 -41.09 -13.06 -5.75
N HIS A 463 -42.03 -13.14 -4.81
CA HIS A 463 -41.91 -13.87 -3.56
C HIS A 463 -42.08 -15.39 -3.79
N GLU A 464 -41.34 -15.97 -4.75
CA GLU A 464 -41.21 -17.43 -4.86
C GLU A 464 -40.47 -17.94 -3.63
N SER A 465 -41.27 -18.45 -2.70
CA SER A 465 -40.83 -18.93 -1.41
C SER A 465 -39.78 -20.02 -1.62
N GLY A 466 -38.53 -19.73 -1.22
CA GLY A 466 -37.43 -20.67 -1.27
C GLY A 466 -37.86 -22.04 -0.73
N ALA A 467 -37.53 -23.09 -1.47
CA ALA A 467 -38.06 -24.43 -1.26
C ALA A 467 -37.60 -25.04 0.07
N THR A 468 -38.24 -24.63 1.16
CA THR A 468 -38.20 -25.33 2.43
C THR A 468 -38.72 -26.75 2.18
N LEU A 469 -37.87 -27.74 2.47
CA LEU A 469 -38.28 -29.14 2.42
C LEU A 469 -39.54 -29.28 3.27
N SER A 470 -40.64 -29.71 2.64
CA SER A 470 -41.92 -29.78 3.34
C SER A 470 -41.79 -30.59 4.62
N THR A 471 -42.64 -30.32 5.62
CA THR A 471 -42.61 -31.07 6.89
C THR A 471 -42.72 -32.59 6.65
N GLY A 472 -43.34 -33.02 5.53
CA GLY A 472 -43.36 -34.42 5.08
C GLY A 472 -42.03 -34.95 4.55
N ALA A 473 -41.22 -34.12 3.87
CA ALA A 473 -39.87 -34.49 3.43
C ALA A 473 -38.90 -34.60 4.62
N ILE A 474 -38.95 -33.66 5.58
CA ILE A 474 -38.15 -33.71 6.81
C ILE A 474 -38.57 -34.91 7.67
N ALA A 475 -39.88 -35.17 7.83
CA ALA A 475 -40.38 -36.37 8.49
C ALA A 475 -39.98 -37.66 7.75
N GLY A 476 -39.95 -37.65 6.42
CA GLY A 476 -39.50 -38.77 5.59
C GLY A 476 -38.03 -39.13 5.79
N ILE A 477 -37.16 -38.13 5.87
CA ILE A 477 -35.73 -38.32 6.15
C ILE A 477 -35.52 -38.84 7.59
N ALA A 478 -36.24 -38.28 8.58
CA ALA A 478 -36.18 -38.75 9.95
C ALA A 478 -36.67 -40.21 10.11
N ALA A 479 -37.78 -40.57 9.47
CA ALA A 479 -38.33 -41.93 9.47
C ALA A 479 -37.41 -42.92 8.72
N GLY A 480 -36.90 -42.53 7.55
CA GLY A 480 -35.95 -43.33 6.77
C GLY A 480 -34.63 -43.58 7.53
N GLY A 481 -34.09 -42.55 8.17
CA GLY A 481 -32.91 -42.65 9.04
C GLY A 481 -33.14 -43.58 10.24
N ALA A 482 -34.29 -43.48 10.91
CA ALA A 482 -34.64 -44.38 12.01
C ALA A 482 -34.76 -45.84 11.57
N VAL A 483 -35.39 -46.12 10.42
CA VAL A 483 -35.50 -47.49 9.86
C VAL A 483 -34.12 -48.02 9.47
N ALA A 484 -33.29 -47.22 8.79
CA ALA A 484 -31.92 -47.61 8.43
C ALA A 484 -31.08 -47.92 9.68
N LEU A 485 -31.15 -47.08 10.72
CA LEU A 485 -30.46 -47.30 11.99
C LEU A 485 -30.93 -48.59 12.68
N ILE A 486 -32.24 -48.86 12.69
CA ILE A 486 -32.79 -50.12 13.24
C ILE A 486 -32.30 -51.33 12.43
N VAL A 487 -32.27 -51.27 11.10
CA VAL A 487 -31.72 -52.35 10.27
C VAL A 487 -30.24 -52.59 10.56
N VAL A 488 -29.43 -51.53 10.69
CA VAL A 488 -28.01 -51.64 11.07
C VAL A 488 -27.85 -52.26 12.46
N LEU A 489 -28.61 -51.80 13.46
CA LEU A 489 -28.57 -52.31 14.83
C LEU A 489 -29.02 -53.77 14.92
N VAL A 490 -30.09 -54.17 14.22
CA VAL A 490 -30.55 -55.56 14.13
C VAL A 490 -29.51 -56.43 13.42
N THR A 491 -28.89 -55.93 12.34
CA THR A 491 -27.84 -56.67 11.61
C THR A 491 -26.61 -56.87 12.49
N CYS A 492 -26.13 -55.83 13.17
CA CYS A 492 -25.06 -55.92 14.16
C CYS A 492 -25.40 -56.87 15.31
N PHE A 493 -26.62 -56.80 15.86
CA PHE A 493 -27.07 -57.71 16.91
C PHE A 493 -27.12 -59.18 16.44
N CYS A 494 -27.62 -59.43 15.23
CA CYS A 494 -27.62 -60.75 14.60
C CYS A 494 -26.21 -61.28 14.34
N LEU A 495 -25.28 -60.45 13.89
CA LEU A 495 -23.86 -60.80 13.71
C LEU A 495 -23.17 -61.10 15.05
N ILE A 496 -23.37 -60.26 16.07
CA ILE A 496 -22.85 -60.47 17.43
C ILE A 496 -23.42 -61.77 18.04
N ARG A 497 -24.73 -62.03 17.87
CA ARG A 497 -25.39 -63.27 18.33
C ARG A 497 -24.90 -64.51 17.56
N LYS A 498 -24.60 -64.38 16.25
CA LYS A 498 -23.96 -65.43 15.42
C LYS A 498 -22.52 -65.69 15.86
N HIS A 499 -21.77 -64.67 16.26
CA HIS A 499 -20.41 -64.80 16.81
C HIS A 499 -20.40 -65.42 18.22
N ARG A 500 -21.29 -64.99 19.12
CA ARG A 500 -21.41 -65.56 20.47
C ARG A 500 -21.82 -67.04 20.42
N ARG A 501 -22.78 -67.41 19.58
CA ARG A 501 -23.18 -68.81 19.35
C ARG A 501 -22.09 -69.69 18.70
N ARG A 502 -21.05 -69.09 18.10
CA ARG A 502 -19.86 -69.82 17.63
C ARG A 502 -18.76 -69.96 18.69
N ARG A 503 -18.86 -69.29 19.84
CA ARG A 503 -17.93 -69.45 20.99
C ARG A 503 -18.44 -70.40 22.07
N GLU A 504 -19.69 -70.86 22.00
CA GLU A 504 -20.27 -71.85 22.93
C GLU A 504 -20.25 -73.30 22.36
N ARG A 505 -19.44 -73.56 21.31
CA ARG A 505 -19.25 -74.91 20.71
C ARG A 505 -17.79 -75.32 20.51
N VAL A 506 -16.87 -74.89 21.38
CA VAL A 506 -15.60 -75.59 21.61
C VAL A 506 -15.29 -75.56 23.10
N GLY A 507 -15.57 -76.67 23.79
CA GLY A 507 -15.34 -76.78 25.23
C GLY A 507 -15.49 -78.21 25.72
N SER A 508 -14.48 -79.05 25.45
CA SER A 508 -14.17 -80.30 26.19
C SER A 508 -12.99 -81.03 25.52
N GLN A 509 -11.80 -80.99 26.11
CA GLN A 509 -11.05 -82.15 26.63
C GLN A 509 -9.63 -81.76 27.10
N GLN A 510 -9.17 -82.43 28.15
CA GLN A 510 -7.88 -82.24 28.85
C GLN A 510 -6.87 -83.35 28.39
N PRO A 511 -5.86 -83.78 29.19
CA PRO A 511 -4.53 -83.17 29.31
C PRO A 511 -3.36 -84.17 29.11
N MET A 512 -2.11 -83.69 29.13
CA MET A 512 -0.89 -84.41 29.59
C MET A 512 0.23 -83.36 29.73
N THR A 513 0.65 -82.94 30.95
CA THR A 513 1.69 -83.54 31.82
C THR A 513 3.06 -83.79 31.18
N GLN A 514 4.06 -82.97 31.53
CA GLN A 514 5.23 -83.46 32.28
C GLN A 514 6.02 -82.35 33.01
N SER A 515 6.54 -82.72 34.18
CA SER A 515 7.50 -82.03 35.05
C SER A 515 8.90 -81.97 34.39
N TYR A 516 9.93 -81.21 34.81
CA TYR A 516 10.36 -80.64 36.10
C TYR A 516 11.04 -79.25 35.83
N ASP A 517 11.60 -78.46 36.77
CA ASP A 517 11.82 -78.61 38.23
C ASP A 517 11.80 -77.24 38.97
N TYR A 518 12.19 -77.22 40.25
CA TYR A 518 12.24 -76.07 41.15
C TYR A 518 13.69 -75.64 41.48
N HIS A 519 13.97 -74.33 41.57
CA HIS A 519 14.81 -73.78 42.65
C HIS A 519 14.66 -72.25 42.83
N HIS A 520 14.40 -71.85 44.07
CA HIS A 520 14.40 -70.47 44.56
C HIS A 520 15.65 -70.30 45.45
N PRO A 521 16.23 -69.09 45.55
CA PRO A 521 16.12 -68.41 46.85
C PRO A 521 16.01 -66.87 46.81
N GLN A 522 15.08 -66.38 47.64
CA GLN A 522 15.25 -65.38 48.71
C GLN A 522 15.53 -63.88 48.44
N HIS A 523 14.65 -63.08 49.03
CA HIS A 523 14.80 -61.69 49.51
C HIS A 523 15.89 -61.58 50.61
N PRO A 524 16.53 -60.41 50.88
CA PRO A 524 15.83 -59.24 51.47
C PRO A 524 16.27 -57.83 51.03
N SER A 525 15.41 -56.87 51.36
CA SER A 525 15.60 -55.42 51.29
C SER A 525 16.62 -54.92 52.32
N PHE A 526 17.36 -53.84 52.03
CA PHE A 526 17.78 -52.82 53.01
C PHE A 526 18.10 -51.48 52.30
N ALA A 527 18.16 -50.40 53.06
CA ALA A 527 18.34 -49.03 52.57
C ALA A 527 19.49 -48.29 53.31
N SER A 528 19.86 -47.12 52.77
CA SER A 528 20.57 -45.97 53.39
C SER A 528 22.11 -45.79 53.21
N ASN A 529 22.43 -44.57 52.75
CA ASN A 529 23.53 -43.64 53.13
C ASN A 529 25.04 -43.85 52.80
N GLN A 530 25.54 -43.00 51.88
CA GLN A 530 26.79 -42.16 51.96
C GLN A 530 28.19 -42.84 52.10
N PRO A 531 29.35 -42.12 52.11
CA PRO A 531 29.85 -41.12 51.14
C PRO A 531 31.38 -41.22 50.76
N SER A 532 31.77 -40.75 49.56
CA SER A 532 33.13 -40.21 49.18
C SER A 532 34.39 -41.13 49.39
N PRO A 533 35.67 -40.73 49.08
CA PRO A 533 36.22 -39.56 48.35
C PRO A 533 37.30 -39.84 47.23
N SER A 534 37.32 -39.00 46.17
CA SER A 534 38.49 -38.40 45.45
C SER A 534 39.65 -39.29 44.87
N PRO A 535 40.69 -38.78 44.15
CA PRO A 535 40.96 -37.41 43.62
C PRO A 535 41.51 -37.29 42.15
N TRP A 536 41.79 -36.03 41.74
CA TRP A 536 42.70 -35.50 40.69
C TRP A 536 42.18 -35.00 39.33
N SER A 537 42.54 -33.74 39.05
CA SER A 537 42.48 -32.96 37.80
C SER A 537 43.92 -32.51 37.43
N PRO A 538 44.18 -31.71 36.37
CA PRO A 538 44.03 -30.24 36.49
C PRO A 538 43.66 -29.43 35.21
N GLN A 539 42.96 -28.31 35.44
CA GLN A 539 43.18 -26.90 34.99
C GLN A 539 43.59 -26.59 33.51
N SER A 540 43.05 -25.62 32.76
CA SER A 540 42.38 -24.30 32.96
C SER A 540 43.30 -23.05 33.04
N SER A 541 43.27 -22.15 32.03
CA SER A 541 43.26 -20.68 32.19
C SER A 541 43.19 -19.91 30.84
N ASN A 542 42.65 -18.68 30.89
CA ASN A 542 42.60 -17.69 29.79
C ASN A 542 43.97 -17.04 29.48
N PHE A 543 44.11 -16.39 28.32
CA PHE A 543 44.53 -14.97 28.11
C PHE A 543 45.04 -14.70 26.67
N THR A 544 44.59 -13.61 26.05
CA THR A 544 45.20 -12.89 24.90
C THR A 544 46.34 -11.96 25.40
N PRO A 545 47.21 -11.30 24.57
CA PRO A 545 47.13 -10.99 23.12
C PRO A 545 48.47 -11.04 22.31
N SER A 546 48.47 -10.44 21.10
CA SER A 546 49.59 -9.85 20.31
C SER A 546 50.35 -10.66 19.22
N SER A 547 50.63 -9.98 18.09
CA SER A 547 51.37 -10.44 16.88
C SER A 547 52.89 -10.17 16.96
N PRO A 548 53.77 -10.72 16.08
CA PRO A 548 54.03 -10.07 14.77
C PRO A 548 54.55 -10.94 13.56
N VAL A 549 54.29 -10.43 12.34
CA VAL A 549 55.09 -10.38 11.07
C VAL A 549 56.01 -11.56 10.62
N GLY A 550 55.89 -11.99 9.34
CA GLY A 550 56.98 -12.72 8.62
C GLY A 550 56.68 -13.23 7.19
N TYR A 551 57.19 -12.54 6.15
CA TYR A 551 57.09 -12.77 4.70
C TYR A 551 57.41 -14.18 4.12
N ALA A 552 56.71 -14.58 3.04
CA ALA A 552 57.28 -15.20 1.81
C ALA A 552 56.25 -15.41 0.67
N GLY A 553 56.70 -15.35 -0.59
CA GLY A 553 56.06 -15.85 -1.83
C GLY A 553 57.17 -16.01 -2.91
N PRO A 554 56.92 -16.08 -4.23
CA PRO A 554 55.83 -16.72 -5.02
C PRO A 554 56.40 -17.68 -6.13
N GLN A 555 55.57 -18.40 -6.92
CA GLN A 555 55.81 -18.89 -8.32
C GLN A 555 54.44 -19.20 -9.00
N LEU A 556 54.07 -18.71 -10.21
CA LEU A 556 54.49 -19.05 -11.60
C LEU A 556 54.25 -20.53 -12.02
N ALA A 557 53.75 -20.88 -13.22
CA ALA A 557 53.15 -20.13 -14.35
C ALA A 557 52.56 -21.11 -15.41
N GLN A 558 51.67 -20.65 -16.32
CA GLN A 558 51.83 -20.88 -17.78
C GLN A 558 50.80 -20.12 -18.63
N SER A 559 51.18 -19.83 -19.88
CA SER A 559 50.47 -19.00 -20.88
C SER A 559 50.23 -19.75 -22.18
N HIS A 560 49.31 -19.27 -23.03
CA HIS A 560 49.20 -19.59 -24.46
C HIS A 560 48.76 -18.34 -25.25
N SER A 561 49.10 -18.25 -26.54
CA SER A 561 49.13 -16.97 -27.28
C SER A 561 48.75 -17.02 -28.75
N GLY A 562 47.99 -16.01 -29.21
CA GLY A 562 47.93 -15.50 -30.60
C GLY A 562 46.69 -15.89 -31.42
N PRO A 563 46.39 -15.19 -32.55
CA PRO A 563 47.03 -13.99 -33.13
C PRO A 563 46.08 -12.75 -33.27
N PRO A 564 46.57 -11.56 -33.69
CA PRO A 564 45.81 -10.29 -33.68
C PRO A 564 45.39 -9.75 -35.08
N VAL A 565 44.37 -8.88 -35.12
CA VAL A 565 44.04 -7.96 -36.25
C VAL A 565 43.55 -6.61 -35.69
N GLU A 566 43.64 -5.55 -36.50
CA GLU A 566 43.85 -4.14 -36.11
C GLU A 566 42.59 -3.30 -35.76
N LEU A 567 42.84 -2.24 -34.97
CA LEU A 567 41.99 -1.05 -34.83
C LEU A 567 42.52 0.08 -35.74
N PRO A 568 41.68 0.85 -36.43
CA PRO A 568 42.05 2.17 -36.91
C PRO A 568 41.67 3.25 -35.88
N SER A 569 42.67 3.95 -35.36
CA SER A 569 42.48 5.20 -34.61
C SER A 569 42.62 6.41 -35.56
N GLY A 570 41.77 7.42 -35.38
CA GLY A 570 41.80 8.69 -36.11
C GLY A 570 41.34 9.83 -35.21
N HIS A 571 42.14 10.89 -35.12
CA HIS A 571 41.95 12.04 -34.22
C HIS A 571 41.11 13.16 -34.92
N PRO A 572 40.80 14.31 -34.27
CA PRO A 572 39.63 15.12 -34.59
C PRO A 572 39.95 16.23 -35.60
N GLU A 573 38.93 16.72 -36.31
CA GLU A 573 38.82 18.15 -36.64
C GLU A 573 37.39 18.55 -37.09
N ASP A 574 37.22 19.85 -37.32
CA ASP A 574 35.98 20.63 -37.32
C ASP A 574 35.18 20.61 -38.65
N SER A 575 34.02 21.26 -38.65
CA SER A 575 33.20 21.78 -39.76
C SER A 575 32.01 20.97 -40.32
N SER A 576 30.82 21.45 -39.96
CA SER A 576 29.66 21.80 -40.82
C SER A 576 29.07 20.83 -41.90
N TYR A 577 27.75 20.62 -41.74
CA TYR A 577 26.70 20.56 -42.77
C TYR A 577 26.41 19.28 -43.59
N VAL A 578 25.10 19.12 -43.85
CA VAL A 578 24.38 18.27 -44.86
C VAL A 578 23.79 16.93 -44.39
N SER A 579 22.45 16.88 -44.36
CA SER A 579 21.58 15.69 -44.33
C SER A 579 21.26 15.19 -45.74
N PRO A 580 20.91 13.89 -45.94
CA PRO A 580 19.71 13.62 -46.75
C PRO A 580 18.88 12.34 -46.42
N ARG A 581 17.60 12.38 -46.83
CA ARG A 581 16.57 11.29 -46.97
C ARG A 581 15.97 10.72 -45.67
N THR A 582 14.66 10.75 -45.40
CA THR A 582 13.40 10.96 -46.18
C THR A 582 12.96 9.80 -47.09
N GLU A 583 11.85 9.14 -46.71
CA GLU A 583 10.88 8.26 -47.43
C GLU A 583 9.72 7.97 -46.42
N PRO A 584 8.49 7.56 -46.82
CA PRO A 584 7.38 8.49 -47.04
C PRO A 584 6.24 8.46 -45.99
N VAL A 585 5.45 9.55 -45.95
CA VAL A 585 4.27 9.71 -45.09
C VAL A 585 3.03 9.05 -45.72
N SER A 586 2.36 8.17 -44.97
CA SER A 586 1.05 7.63 -45.36
C SER A 586 -0.08 8.63 -45.11
N ALA A 587 -1.13 8.57 -45.93
CA ALA A 587 -2.18 9.59 -45.97
C ALA A 587 -2.94 9.74 -44.63
N VAL A 588 -3.07 10.98 -44.17
CA VAL A 588 -3.86 11.36 -43.01
C VAL A 588 -5.31 11.61 -43.45
N GLU A 589 -6.27 10.92 -42.83
CA GLU A 589 -7.70 11.21 -43.02
C GLU A 589 -8.09 12.57 -42.40
N PRO A 590 -8.97 13.36 -43.06
CA PRO A 590 -9.43 14.63 -42.52
C PRO A 590 -10.28 14.44 -41.25
N LYS A 591 -9.85 15.05 -40.14
CA LYS A 591 -10.64 15.14 -38.91
C LYS A 591 -11.62 16.32 -38.98
N TYR A 592 -12.82 16.10 -38.43
CA TYR A 592 -13.90 17.09 -38.35
C TYR A 592 -14.18 17.45 -36.89
N ASP A 593 -14.61 18.68 -36.62
CA ASP A 593 -15.07 19.09 -35.29
C ASP A 593 -16.50 18.58 -34.98
N ALA A 594 -16.95 18.79 -33.73
CA ALA A 594 -18.29 18.40 -33.28
C ALA A 594 -19.45 19.09 -34.03
N ASN A 595 -19.17 20.11 -34.84
CA ASN A 595 -20.12 20.84 -35.68
C ASN A 595 -19.98 20.48 -37.16
N GLY A 596 -19.13 19.52 -37.53
CA GLY A 596 -18.91 19.04 -38.89
C GLY A 596 -17.95 19.89 -39.74
N ASN A 597 -17.18 20.81 -39.15
CA ASN A 597 -16.20 21.61 -39.90
C ASN A 597 -14.89 20.85 -40.07
N LEU A 598 -14.28 20.97 -41.26
CA LEU A 598 -12.98 20.39 -41.58
C LEU A 598 -11.87 21.11 -40.80
N TRP A 599 -11.11 20.38 -39.98
CA TRP A 599 -9.99 20.96 -39.25
C TRP A 599 -8.75 21.11 -40.15
N VAL A 600 -8.29 22.36 -40.33
CA VAL A 600 -7.06 22.68 -41.08
C VAL A 600 -6.07 23.35 -40.11
N PRO A 601 -4.89 22.77 -39.86
CA PRO A 601 -3.90 23.39 -38.98
C PRO A 601 -3.37 24.69 -39.59
N GLN A 602 -3.58 25.80 -38.89
CA GLN A 602 -3.00 27.10 -39.25
C GLN A 602 -1.52 27.14 -38.84
N VAL A 603 -0.63 26.69 -39.73
CA VAL A 603 0.82 26.97 -39.60
C VAL A 603 1.09 28.44 -39.92
N SER A 604 1.29 29.24 -38.87
CA SER A 604 1.71 30.63 -39.01
C SER A 604 3.19 30.70 -39.40
N MET A 605 3.48 30.98 -40.67
CA MET A 605 4.84 31.28 -41.13
C MET A 605 5.26 32.67 -40.67
N MET A 606 6.10 32.75 -39.63
CA MET A 606 6.75 33.99 -39.22
C MET A 606 7.94 34.28 -40.17
N GLN A 607 7.92 35.41 -40.86
CA GLN A 607 9.00 35.84 -41.75
C GLN A 607 10.23 36.30 -40.96
N ILE A 608 11.43 35.87 -41.38
CA ILE A 608 12.72 36.31 -40.83
C ILE A 608 13.19 37.56 -41.59
N PRO A 609 13.48 38.68 -40.91
CA PRO A 609 14.34 39.76 -41.43
C PRO A 609 15.81 39.49 -41.09
N ASP A 610 16.70 39.87 -42.00
CA ASP A 610 18.13 39.54 -41.99
C ASP A 610 19.02 40.68 -41.42
N GLN A 611 20.28 40.34 -41.08
CA GLN A 611 21.36 41.20 -40.56
C GLN A 611 21.18 41.70 -39.10
N GLY A 612 22.20 41.77 -38.23
CA GLY A 612 23.65 41.72 -38.41
C GLY A 612 24.31 42.91 -37.69
N HIS A 613 25.54 42.75 -37.17
CA HIS A 613 26.39 43.69 -36.39
C HIS A 613 26.41 43.51 -34.85
N SER A 614 27.59 43.12 -34.33
CA SER A 614 28.06 43.45 -32.96
C SER A 614 28.61 44.90 -32.95
N PRO A 615 28.63 45.61 -31.80
CA PRO A 615 29.83 45.52 -30.94
C PRO A 615 29.64 45.81 -29.42
N GLY A 616 30.64 45.44 -28.61
CA GLY A 616 31.16 46.33 -27.55
C GLY A 616 30.92 45.94 -26.08
N SER A 617 32.00 45.56 -25.40
CA SER A 617 32.08 45.49 -23.92
C SER A 617 32.31 46.86 -23.27
N PRO A 618 31.78 47.12 -22.07
CA PRO A 618 32.27 48.15 -21.14
C PRO A 618 32.76 47.54 -19.79
N PRO A 619 33.44 48.31 -18.90
CA PRO A 619 34.72 47.81 -18.37
C PRO A 619 34.86 47.70 -16.85
N TYR A 620 36.00 47.12 -16.47
CA TYR A 620 36.60 47.05 -15.13
C TYR A 620 36.79 48.45 -14.49
N TYR A 621 36.57 48.56 -13.17
CA TYR A 621 36.97 49.74 -12.39
C TYR A 621 37.53 49.33 -11.02
N ASP A 622 38.72 49.82 -10.71
CA ASP A 622 39.40 49.73 -9.41
C ASP A 622 39.21 51.05 -8.64
N GLY A 623 39.24 51.01 -7.30
CA GLY A 623 38.88 52.14 -6.46
C GLY A 623 38.90 51.86 -4.96
N THR A 624 40.05 51.50 -4.41
CA THR A 624 40.27 51.44 -2.95
C THR A 624 40.06 52.80 -2.27
N MET A 625 39.50 52.82 -1.04
CA MET A 625 40.18 53.43 0.13
C MET A 625 39.41 53.36 1.48
N VAL A 626 40.21 53.17 2.53
CA VAL A 626 40.02 53.50 3.96
C VAL A 626 39.05 52.66 4.81
N SER A 627 39.71 51.88 5.67
CA SER A 627 39.24 51.20 6.87
C SER A 627 38.66 52.10 7.95
N ASN A 628 37.80 51.53 8.81
CA ASN A 628 38.03 51.68 10.25
C ASN A 628 37.75 50.36 11.00
N SER A 629 38.59 50.02 11.96
CA SER A 629 38.59 48.71 12.63
C SER A 629 38.45 48.83 14.14
N SER A 630 37.69 47.95 14.77
CA SER A 630 37.94 47.54 16.15
C SER A 630 37.74 46.03 16.30
N LYS A 631 38.83 45.34 16.65
CA LYS A 631 38.84 43.92 17.01
C LYS A 631 38.22 43.74 18.39
N ASN A 632 37.64 42.57 18.64
CA ASN A 632 37.99 41.75 19.81
C ASN A 632 37.53 40.29 19.65
N GLY A 633 38.33 39.41 20.19
CA GLY A 633 38.15 37.96 20.37
C GLY A 633 39.47 37.41 20.92
N PRO A 634 39.62 36.09 21.14
CA PRO A 634 38.62 35.03 21.22
C PRO A 634 38.67 34.29 22.57
N GLU A 635 37.77 33.33 22.81
CA GLU A 635 37.98 32.28 23.83
C GLU A 635 37.37 30.95 23.36
N TYR A 636 37.87 29.80 23.87
CA TYR A 636 37.77 28.51 23.17
C TYR A 636 37.61 27.32 24.15
N PHE A 637 36.72 26.37 23.81
CA PHE A 637 36.43 25.07 24.47
C PHE A 637 35.80 25.06 25.89
N PRO A 638 35.22 23.93 26.37
CA PRO A 638 34.89 22.64 25.71
C PRO A 638 33.39 22.23 25.79
N PRO A 639 32.96 21.10 25.17
CA PRO A 639 31.57 20.61 25.28
C PRO A 639 31.31 19.82 26.58
N GLY A 640 30.06 19.82 27.04
CA GLY A 640 29.61 19.02 28.20
C GLY A 640 28.13 18.65 28.11
N ALA A 641 27.82 17.37 28.34
CA ALA A 641 26.46 16.85 28.45
C ALA A 641 25.87 17.09 29.85
N PRO A 642 24.53 17.07 29.96
CA PRO A 642 23.85 16.25 30.96
C PRO A 642 22.78 15.40 30.28
N GLN A 643 22.72 14.07 30.44
CA GLN A 643 22.44 13.28 31.65
C GLN A 643 21.01 13.44 32.19
N GLU A 644 20.35 12.30 32.34
CA GLU A 644 18.98 12.10 32.83
C GLU A 644 18.72 12.79 34.19
N LEU A 645 17.46 13.18 34.43
CA LEU A 645 16.89 13.14 35.77
C LEU A 645 15.39 12.82 35.70
N ALA A 646 15.05 11.57 36.05
CA ALA A 646 13.68 11.15 36.26
C ALA A 646 13.08 11.81 37.51
N ALA A 647 11.77 12.08 37.48
CA ALA A 647 11.00 12.47 38.67
C ALA A 647 9.85 11.47 38.88
N GLU A 648 9.98 10.59 39.87
CA GLU A 648 8.88 9.73 40.34
C GLU A 648 7.67 10.56 40.77
N ARG A 649 6.46 10.07 40.45
CA ARG A 649 5.29 10.36 41.27
C ARG A 649 4.47 9.10 41.51
N ARG A 650 4.70 8.46 42.66
CA ARG A 650 3.84 7.39 43.17
C ARG A 650 2.53 7.97 43.72
N THR A 651 1.40 7.38 43.31
CA THR A 651 0.23 7.22 44.20
C THR A 651 -0.55 5.96 43.86
N SER A 652 -0.50 5.01 44.80
CA SER A 652 -1.64 4.19 45.29
C SER A 652 -2.58 3.49 44.28
N TYR A 653 -2.30 2.19 44.07
CA TYR A 653 -3.20 1.22 43.45
C TYR A 653 -4.42 0.88 44.33
N VAL A 654 -5.62 0.91 43.76
CA VAL A 654 -6.86 0.34 44.34
C VAL A 654 -7.56 -0.48 43.24
N PRO A 655 -7.79 -1.80 43.43
CA PRO A 655 -8.37 -2.64 42.38
C PRO A 655 -9.91 -2.65 42.42
N GLY A 656 -10.55 -2.46 41.26
CA GLY A 656 -11.92 -2.94 41.02
C GLY A 656 -12.93 -1.97 40.42
N GLN A 657 -12.78 -1.60 39.13
CA GLN A 657 -13.88 -1.45 38.16
C GLN A 657 -13.31 -1.35 36.74
N PRO A 658 -14.06 -1.72 35.67
CA PRO A 658 -13.53 -1.72 34.31
C PRO A 658 -13.52 -0.30 33.73
N VAL A 659 -12.36 0.12 33.20
CA VAL A 659 -12.21 1.41 32.52
C VAL A 659 -12.25 1.18 31.02
N HIS A 660 -13.37 1.56 30.41
CA HIS A 660 -13.48 1.78 28.96
C HIS A 660 -12.89 3.17 28.66
N GLN A 661 -11.69 3.24 28.06
CA GLN A 661 -11.14 4.47 27.50
C GLN A 661 -10.30 4.19 26.25
N THR A 662 -10.98 4.10 25.11
CA THR A 662 -10.43 4.37 23.77
C THR A 662 -11.22 5.54 23.21
N TYR A 663 -10.75 6.76 23.48
CA TYR A 663 -11.20 8.00 22.88
C TYR A 663 -10.00 8.93 22.80
N TYR A 664 -9.59 9.28 21.58
CA TYR A 664 -8.70 10.41 21.35
C TYR A 664 -9.47 11.70 21.66
N HIS A 665 -8.97 12.49 22.63
CA HIS A 665 -9.16 13.95 22.76
C HIS A 665 -8.58 14.45 24.10
N PRO A 666 -8.00 15.67 24.17
CA PRO A 666 -7.39 16.48 23.10
C PRO A 666 -5.87 16.35 23.07
#